data_AF-A0A927CAA2-F1
#
_entry.id   AF-A0A927CAA2-F1
#
_cell.length_a   1.000
_cell.length_b   1.000
_cell.length_c   1.000
_cell.angle_alpha   90.00
_cell.angle_beta   90.00
_cell.angle_gamma   90.00
#
_symmetry.space_group_name_H-M   'P 1'
#
loop_
_entity.id
_entity.type
_entity.pdbx_description
1 polymer ?
#
loop_
_entity_poly.entity_id
_entity_poly.type
_entity_poly.pdbx_seq_one_letter_code
_entity_poly.pdbx_strand_id
1 'polypeptide(L)'
;MKRILLVWIASVMLYACWPVPVASAAEAKVKVYETGVTAYQYVNTYDEVVSDYFSAVFVEVDGSIKIPSFSLKRMGGILSHTSGAGGKVTITDHQKSMTYEMKIGSSKVTVLNKDKIKQSEFTLSKEVTVHLVGDYPCFPLDFFEKIGYKAEFDGKRTINVDLSLKKAEENKEESKLVPFSVGSRYGYMNTAGKVVIEAEYDGALPFAEKLAAVKADGKWGYIDETGKMAILPQYDTISAFEEGIAVVGQYVDGELKMGYLQQSGKLLKAPDFNYALPFSEGYGAATYGKSFFYMNQDGIYVLYPDNDDAGPFSDGLAKIGRKNSYGYINKRGEEVISLQYEDAGDFNEGLAAVKQDGKWGYIDKNGETDIPYRYDHAGSFEDGLAVVRTGKLYGLIDKTGKTTVPSKFDMIGTGHNGYWPAQSANQWGFIDVKGNWVIGPEYEFAYGAASGLFYLQSESRSYYVDSQGNEVVPHDANGNEYVRIWTAGKAIEVNGKLLELNHLPSVIEGVTYVPAQSVLESVGMKAEWDAESLTLSAKRPGLSVDLQADKAVAQVNGKEVELAAASFIWEDVLYVPATFLKGNVVALLDVTEYAPVDLTEMGMEQVWDDFAQWAESFDNADLETQLEMAAQIEEHFNAVEADYAAIFQSEPNNDAAYLEYAVLLGELAQMFEQEELWAESAAMAKKAGQISARTATYYHLYAADQRLVGVEKTGVYRKAAEADPYLLLNHALTNGTYYEAGIAFGEMKGMSSFAVYSLKLAAAYGTEKEQQEAKALLDEKYGASME
;
A
#
# COMPACT_ATOMS: atom_id res chain seq x y z
N MET A 1 13.45 4.12 42.07
CA MET A 1 12.78 3.35 43.17
C MET A 1 11.37 3.84 43.59
N LYS A 2 10.70 4.79 42.90
CA LYS A 2 9.31 5.24 43.24
C LYS A 2 8.16 4.47 42.55
N ARG A 3 8.44 3.46 41.69
CA ARG A 3 7.44 2.77 40.84
C ARG A 3 6.67 1.60 41.49
N ILE A 4 6.90 1.27 42.77
CA ILE A 4 6.29 0.07 43.41
C ILE A 4 5.03 0.38 44.27
N LEU A 5 4.74 1.65 44.60
CA LEU A 5 3.69 1.99 45.57
C LEU A 5 2.30 2.35 44.97
N LEU A 6 2.18 2.56 43.65
CA LEU A 6 0.93 3.01 43.00
C LEU A 6 0.05 1.86 42.46
N VAL A 7 0.57 0.64 42.36
CA VAL A 7 -0.16 -0.53 41.84
C VAL A 7 -1.08 -1.18 42.91
N TRP A 8 -1.04 -0.72 44.16
CA TRP A 8 -1.70 -1.39 45.30
C TRP A 8 -2.96 -0.71 45.86
N ILE A 9 -3.34 0.48 45.38
CA ILE A 9 -4.48 1.25 45.94
C ILE A 9 -5.71 1.26 45.01
N ALA A 10 -5.57 1.00 43.71
CA ALA A 10 -6.70 0.97 42.78
C ALA A 10 -7.56 -0.33 42.82
N SER A 11 -7.05 -1.40 43.43
CA SER A 11 -7.57 -2.77 43.21
C SER A 11 -8.53 -3.32 44.28
N VAL A 12 -9.01 -2.49 45.23
CA VAL A 12 -9.68 -3.00 46.46
C VAL A 12 -11.08 -2.42 46.75
N MET A 13 -11.61 -1.48 45.96
CA MET A 13 -12.97 -0.93 46.20
C MET A 13 -13.86 -0.80 44.95
N LEU A 14 -14.28 -1.93 44.36
CA LEU A 14 -15.52 -2.01 43.57
C LEU A 14 -15.97 -3.47 43.27
N TYR A 15 -16.21 -4.25 44.32
CA TYR A 15 -16.94 -5.53 44.21
C TYR A 15 -17.81 -5.77 45.45
N ALA A 16 -19.11 -5.44 45.34
CA ALA A 16 -20.25 -6.11 46.00
C ALA A 16 -21.51 -5.20 46.03
N CYS A 17 -22.39 -5.30 45.02
CA CYS A 17 -23.84 -5.16 45.20
C CYS A 17 -24.62 -5.62 43.96
N TRP A 18 -25.18 -6.82 44.06
CA TRP A 18 -26.29 -7.37 43.28
C TRP A 18 -27.09 -8.26 44.27
N PRO A 19 -28.40 -8.55 44.09
CA PRO A 19 -28.90 -9.07 42.80
C PRO A 19 -30.42 -8.89 42.42
N VAL A 20 -30.80 -9.36 41.21
CA VAL A 20 -32.14 -9.84 40.70
C VAL A 20 -33.27 -8.80 40.40
N PRO A 21 -34.24 -9.00 39.44
CA PRO A 21 -34.33 -9.87 38.24
C PRO A 21 -34.63 -9.18 36.87
N VAL A 22 -34.18 -9.85 35.79
CA VAL A 22 -34.85 -10.19 34.50
C VAL A 22 -35.80 -9.20 33.80
N ALA A 23 -35.44 -8.83 32.57
CA ALA A 23 -36.34 -8.76 31.42
C ALA A 23 -35.83 -9.72 30.33
N SER A 24 -36.72 -10.46 29.66
CA SER A 24 -36.34 -11.60 28.82
C SER A 24 -35.64 -11.22 27.52
N ALA A 25 -34.43 -11.74 27.32
CA ALA A 25 -33.78 -11.74 26.01
C ALA A 25 -34.55 -12.63 25.02
N ALA A 26 -34.55 -12.25 23.74
CA ALA A 26 -35.09 -13.10 22.68
C ALA A 26 -34.24 -14.37 22.55
N GLU A 27 -34.81 -15.53 22.89
CA GLU A 27 -34.15 -16.82 22.65
C GLU A 27 -34.23 -17.18 21.17
N ALA A 28 -33.14 -16.93 20.44
CA ALA A 28 -32.92 -17.52 19.13
C ALA A 28 -32.57 -19.01 19.31
N LYS A 29 -33.50 -19.91 18.96
CA LYS A 29 -33.27 -21.36 19.00
C LYS A 29 -33.02 -21.87 17.58
N VAL A 30 -31.78 -22.26 17.32
CA VAL A 30 -31.37 -22.92 16.08
C VAL A 30 -31.58 -24.42 16.24
N LYS A 31 -32.33 -25.03 15.31
CA LYS A 31 -32.41 -26.49 15.16
C LYS A 31 -31.96 -26.90 13.77
N VAL A 32 -30.87 -27.64 13.70
CA VAL A 32 -30.42 -28.32 12.49
C VAL A 32 -31.06 -29.70 12.47
N TYR A 33 -31.75 -30.03 11.38
CA TYR A 33 -32.30 -31.37 11.15
C TYR A 33 -31.32 -32.18 10.30
N GLU A 34 -31.31 -33.51 10.48
CA GLU A 34 -30.41 -34.45 9.76
C GLU A 34 -30.52 -34.38 8.21
N THR A 35 -31.55 -33.73 7.69
CA THR A 35 -31.77 -33.49 6.25
C THR A 35 -31.11 -32.21 5.72
N GLY A 36 -30.18 -31.60 6.45
CA GLY A 36 -29.49 -30.35 6.05
C GLY A 36 -30.35 -29.08 6.13
N VAL A 37 -31.52 -29.15 6.79
CA VAL A 37 -32.40 -27.99 6.96
C VAL A 37 -32.10 -27.31 8.29
N THR A 38 -31.61 -26.07 8.22
CA THR A 38 -31.41 -25.21 9.40
C THR A 38 -32.66 -24.38 9.65
N ALA A 39 -33.35 -24.66 10.76
CA ALA A 39 -34.50 -23.91 11.22
C ALA A 39 -34.10 -22.90 12.30
N TYR A 40 -34.21 -21.60 11.98
CA TYR A 40 -34.00 -20.52 12.93
C TYR A 40 -35.35 -20.12 13.53
N GLN A 41 -35.58 -20.44 14.81
CA GLN A 41 -36.78 -20.02 15.53
C GLN A 41 -36.48 -18.80 16.40
N TYR A 42 -36.99 -17.63 16.00
CA TYR A 42 -37.02 -16.45 16.85
C TYR A 42 -38.32 -16.43 17.65
N VAL A 43 -38.21 -16.30 18.98
CA VAL A 43 -39.36 -16.04 19.87
C VAL A 43 -39.04 -14.81 20.69
N ASN A 44 -39.86 -13.77 20.56
CA ASN A 44 -39.80 -12.60 21.43
C ASN A 44 -41.02 -12.65 22.38
N THR A 45 -40.74 -12.55 23.68
CA THR A 45 -41.74 -12.57 24.75
C THR A 45 -41.61 -11.28 25.56
N TYR A 46 -42.69 -10.52 25.69
CA TYR A 46 -42.72 -9.31 26.50
C TYR A 46 -43.71 -9.46 27.65
N ASP A 47 -43.16 -9.44 28.87
CA ASP A 47 -43.81 -9.50 30.19
C ASP A 47 -44.71 -10.71 30.53
N GLU A 48 -44.74 -11.07 31.82
CA GLU A 48 -45.49 -12.22 32.35
C GLU A 48 -47.01 -12.00 32.44
N VAL A 49 -47.53 -10.86 31.97
CA VAL A 49 -48.97 -10.52 32.02
C VAL A 49 -49.50 -10.20 30.61
N VAL A 50 -49.96 -11.26 29.94
CA VAL A 50 -50.73 -11.24 28.67
C VAL A 50 -49.92 -10.72 27.46
N SER A 51 -48.98 -11.55 27.01
CA SER A 51 -48.01 -11.24 25.95
C SER A 51 -48.58 -11.32 24.53
N ASP A 52 -48.28 -10.32 23.69
CA ASP A 52 -48.20 -10.51 22.24
C ASP A 52 -46.96 -11.38 21.93
N TYR A 53 -47.08 -12.33 21.01
CA TYR A 53 -45.98 -13.22 20.59
C TYR A 53 -45.71 -13.08 19.09
N PHE A 54 -44.47 -12.78 18.74
CA PHE A 54 -43.95 -12.92 17.38
C PHE A 54 -43.12 -14.20 17.28
N SER A 55 -43.40 -15.01 16.27
CA SER A 55 -42.51 -16.08 15.87
C SER A 55 -42.27 -16.06 14.36
N ALA A 56 -41.00 -16.17 13.99
CA ALA A 56 -40.55 -16.43 12.63
C ALA A 56 -39.73 -17.71 12.63
N VAL A 57 -40.01 -18.58 11.66
CA VAL A 57 -39.18 -19.75 11.36
C VAL A 57 -38.59 -19.52 9.98
N PHE A 58 -37.29 -19.34 9.92
CA PHE A 58 -36.53 -19.27 8.68
C PHE A 58 -35.95 -20.66 8.40
N VAL A 59 -36.04 -21.09 7.15
CA VAL A 59 -35.47 -22.35 6.68
C VAL A 59 -34.59 -22.04 5.48
N GLU A 60 -33.29 -22.15 5.68
CA GLU A 60 -32.31 -22.00 4.61
C GLU A 60 -32.27 -23.29 3.78
N VAL A 61 -32.38 -23.14 2.46
CA VAL A 61 -32.30 -24.25 1.50
C VAL A 61 -31.61 -23.71 0.25
N ASP A 62 -30.52 -24.34 -0.18
CA ASP A 62 -29.77 -24.00 -1.40
C ASP A 62 -29.22 -22.55 -1.40
N GLY A 63 -28.81 -22.03 -0.23
CA GLY A 63 -28.34 -20.64 -0.10
C GLY A 63 -29.43 -19.56 -0.24
N SER A 64 -30.69 -19.98 -0.39
CA SER A 64 -31.85 -19.10 -0.37
C SER A 64 -32.59 -19.23 0.97
N ILE A 65 -32.76 -18.11 1.69
CA ILE A 65 -33.60 -18.08 2.90
C ILE A 65 -35.06 -18.22 2.46
N LYS A 66 -35.67 -19.37 2.76
CA LYS A 66 -37.10 -19.63 2.55
C LYS A 66 -37.83 -19.36 3.89
N ILE A 67 -38.99 -18.70 3.83
CA ILE A 67 -39.80 -18.38 5.01
C ILE A 67 -41.03 -19.30 5.03
N PRO A 68 -40.96 -20.52 5.60
CA PRO A 68 -42.09 -21.43 5.67
C PRO A 68 -43.25 -20.89 6.51
N SER A 69 -42.96 -20.11 7.56
CA SER A 69 -43.98 -19.42 8.35
C SER A 69 -43.41 -18.24 9.14
N PHE A 70 -44.11 -17.11 9.10
CA PHE A 70 -44.11 -16.18 10.23
C PHE A 70 -45.49 -16.18 10.89
N SER A 71 -45.62 -15.66 12.11
CA SER A 71 -46.89 -15.54 12.82
C SER A 71 -46.91 -14.21 13.57
N LEU A 72 -47.82 -13.33 13.16
CA LEU A 72 -48.10 -12.07 13.83
C LEU A 72 -49.48 -12.17 14.48
N LYS A 73 -49.53 -12.34 15.82
CA LYS A 73 -50.80 -12.50 16.53
C LYS A 73 -51.02 -11.36 17.51
N ARG A 74 -51.71 -10.31 17.04
CA ARG A 74 -52.22 -9.21 17.86
C ARG A 74 -53.64 -9.53 18.34
N MET A 75 -54.01 -9.09 19.53
CA MET A 75 -55.41 -9.13 19.98
C MET A 75 -56.29 -8.30 19.03
N GLY A 76 -57.19 -8.97 18.28
CA GLY A 76 -58.07 -8.32 17.28
C GLY A 76 -58.39 -9.15 16.02
N GLY A 77 -57.57 -10.17 15.69
CA GLY A 77 -57.90 -11.17 14.67
C GLY A 77 -57.85 -10.69 13.21
N ILE A 78 -56.83 -9.91 12.86
CA ILE A 78 -56.66 -9.31 11.52
C ILE A 78 -55.27 -9.64 10.98
N LEU A 79 -55.20 -10.01 9.70
CA LEU A 79 -54.01 -10.44 8.94
C LEU A 79 -53.52 -11.87 9.21
N SER A 80 -53.53 -12.69 8.16
CA SER A 80 -52.69 -13.88 8.00
C SER A 80 -51.90 -13.77 6.70
N HIS A 81 -50.97 -14.68 6.44
CA HIS A 81 -50.21 -14.69 5.20
C HIS A 81 -49.73 -16.11 4.87
N THR A 82 -49.27 -16.30 3.64
CA THR A 82 -48.53 -17.49 3.20
C THR A 82 -47.41 -17.06 2.25
N SER A 83 -46.24 -17.68 2.38
CA SER A 83 -45.18 -17.63 1.38
C SER A 83 -45.06 -19.01 0.73
N GLY A 84 -44.83 -19.05 -0.58
CA GLY A 84 -44.83 -20.30 -1.35
C GLY A 84 -43.66 -20.38 -2.32
N ALA A 85 -43.32 -21.61 -2.72
CA ALA A 85 -42.28 -21.87 -3.72
C ALA A 85 -42.53 -21.06 -5.01
N GLY A 86 -41.46 -20.50 -5.58
CA GLY A 86 -41.54 -19.57 -6.72
C GLY A 86 -41.52 -18.08 -6.35
N GLY A 87 -41.23 -17.75 -5.08
CA GLY A 87 -40.96 -16.38 -4.63
C GLY A 87 -42.21 -15.50 -4.58
N LYS A 88 -43.33 -16.02 -4.07
CA LYS A 88 -44.57 -15.26 -3.90
C LYS A 88 -44.92 -15.06 -2.42
N VAL A 89 -45.31 -13.83 -2.07
CA VAL A 89 -45.81 -13.43 -0.76
C VAL A 89 -47.30 -13.10 -0.89
N THR A 90 -48.12 -13.73 -0.06
CA THR A 90 -49.59 -13.56 -0.06
C THR A 90 -50.06 -13.14 1.33
N ILE A 91 -50.65 -11.94 1.47
CA ILE A 91 -51.18 -11.41 2.74
C ILE A 91 -52.71 -11.38 2.66
N THR A 92 -53.42 -11.87 3.68
CA THR A 92 -54.90 -11.94 3.72
C THR A 92 -55.47 -11.13 4.88
N ASP A 93 -56.21 -10.07 4.57
CA ASP A 93 -56.99 -9.28 5.50
C ASP A 93 -58.37 -9.93 5.70
N HIS A 94 -58.51 -10.66 6.81
CA HIS A 94 -59.73 -11.36 7.18
C HIS A 94 -60.91 -10.43 7.53
N GLN A 95 -60.67 -9.17 7.92
CA GLN A 95 -61.77 -8.22 8.14
C GLN A 95 -62.28 -7.64 6.82
N LYS A 96 -61.39 -7.32 5.89
CA LYS A 96 -61.77 -6.76 4.58
C LYS A 96 -62.14 -7.83 3.54
N SER A 97 -61.91 -9.12 3.82
CA SER A 97 -62.09 -10.24 2.88
C SER A 97 -61.25 -10.08 1.59
N MET A 98 -60.03 -9.56 1.76
CA MET A 98 -59.11 -9.20 0.66
C MET A 98 -57.75 -9.88 0.85
N THR A 99 -57.13 -10.25 -0.26
CA THR A 99 -55.82 -10.89 -0.31
C THR A 99 -54.89 -10.11 -1.25
N TYR A 100 -53.66 -9.88 -0.84
CA TYR A 100 -52.64 -9.13 -1.58
C TYR A 100 -51.52 -10.11 -1.97
N GLU A 101 -51.24 -10.26 -3.26
CA GLU A 101 -50.21 -11.16 -3.79
C GLU A 101 -49.12 -10.35 -4.50
N MET A 102 -47.86 -10.59 -4.13
CA MET A 102 -46.67 -9.97 -4.70
C MET A 102 -45.63 -11.03 -5.02
N LYS A 103 -44.89 -10.87 -6.13
CA LYS A 103 -43.70 -11.68 -6.42
C LYS A 103 -42.45 -10.95 -5.93
N ILE A 104 -41.54 -11.65 -5.27
CA ILE A 104 -40.23 -11.12 -4.87
C ILE A 104 -39.49 -10.66 -6.15
N GLY A 105 -38.94 -9.44 -6.12
CA GLY A 105 -38.33 -8.78 -7.27
C GLY A 105 -39.30 -8.15 -8.29
N SER A 106 -40.61 -8.11 -8.01
CA SER A 106 -41.61 -7.41 -8.84
C SER A 106 -42.11 -6.14 -8.16
N SER A 107 -42.09 -5.01 -8.86
CA SER A 107 -42.72 -3.76 -8.39
C SER A 107 -44.25 -3.78 -8.43
N LYS A 108 -44.88 -4.85 -8.96
CA LYS A 108 -46.34 -4.99 -9.05
C LYS A 108 -46.92 -5.82 -7.91
N VAL A 109 -47.97 -5.28 -7.28
CA VAL A 109 -48.80 -5.94 -6.26
C VAL A 109 -50.21 -6.15 -6.80
N THR A 110 -50.72 -7.37 -6.71
CA THR A 110 -52.08 -7.73 -7.14
C THR A 110 -53.00 -7.82 -5.95
N VAL A 111 -54.18 -7.18 -6.03
CA VAL A 111 -55.23 -7.30 -5.02
C VAL A 111 -56.29 -8.27 -5.52
N LEU A 112 -56.59 -9.27 -4.70
CA LEU A 112 -57.55 -10.34 -4.92
C LEU A 112 -58.67 -10.23 -3.88
N ASN A 113 -59.88 -10.68 -4.21
CA ASN A 113 -60.92 -10.91 -3.21
C ASN A 113 -60.74 -12.28 -2.54
N LYS A 114 -61.60 -12.61 -1.57
CA LYS A 114 -61.66 -13.92 -0.88
C LYS A 114 -61.69 -15.15 -1.82
N ASP A 115 -62.19 -15.01 -3.04
CA ASP A 115 -62.32 -16.08 -4.04
C ASP A 115 -61.10 -16.13 -4.99
N LYS A 116 -60.01 -15.41 -4.63
CA LYS A 116 -58.78 -15.19 -5.41
C LYS A 116 -58.98 -14.52 -6.78
N ILE A 117 -60.12 -13.84 -6.99
CA ILE A 117 -60.38 -13.10 -8.22
C ILE A 117 -59.71 -11.72 -8.13
N LYS A 118 -58.86 -11.40 -9.10
CA LYS A 118 -58.17 -10.11 -9.22
C LYS A 118 -59.16 -8.95 -9.28
N GLN A 119 -59.09 -8.07 -8.27
CA GLN A 119 -59.86 -6.84 -8.16
C GLN A 119 -59.06 -5.66 -8.75
N SER A 120 -57.76 -5.60 -8.49
CA SER A 120 -56.87 -4.57 -9.03
C SER A 120 -55.41 -5.04 -9.03
N GLU A 121 -54.55 -4.26 -9.68
CA GLU A 121 -53.09 -4.36 -9.58
C GLU A 121 -52.54 -2.93 -9.57
N PHE A 122 -51.56 -2.68 -8.71
CA PHE A 122 -50.85 -1.40 -8.68
C PHE A 122 -49.34 -1.66 -8.74
N THR A 123 -48.61 -0.67 -9.27
CA THR A 123 -47.15 -0.68 -9.29
C THR A 123 -46.67 0.22 -8.16
N LEU A 124 -45.75 -0.28 -7.35
CA LEU A 124 -45.05 0.48 -6.33
C LEU A 124 -44.30 1.63 -6.99
N SER A 125 -44.37 2.82 -6.38
CA SER A 125 -43.59 3.99 -6.78
C SER A 125 -42.08 3.73 -6.58
N LYS A 126 -41.23 4.52 -7.25
CA LYS A 126 -39.76 4.37 -7.18
C LYS A 126 -39.24 4.44 -5.73
N GLU A 127 -39.85 5.31 -4.94
CA GLU A 127 -39.76 5.32 -3.47
C GLU A 127 -41.00 4.64 -2.90
N VAL A 128 -40.83 3.74 -1.93
CA VAL A 128 -41.95 3.18 -1.16
C VAL A 128 -41.83 3.65 0.28
N THR A 129 -42.69 4.61 0.63
CA THR A 129 -42.87 5.10 2.00
C THR A 129 -43.70 4.09 2.80
N VAL A 130 -43.07 3.35 3.71
CA VAL A 130 -43.76 2.38 4.57
C VAL A 130 -44.16 3.05 5.88
N HIS A 131 -45.44 3.43 5.98
CA HIS A 131 -46.02 3.96 7.21
C HIS A 131 -46.33 2.83 8.22
N LEU A 132 -45.60 2.81 9.35
CA LEU A 132 -45.80 1.81 10.40
C LEU A 132 -46.89 2.26 11.37
N VAL A 133 -48.02 1.55 11.42
CA VAL A 133 -49.16 1.86 12.30
C VAL A 133 -49.03 1.13 13.64
N GLY A 134 -48.29 1.73 14.56
CA GLY A 134 -48.07 1.26 15.94
C GLY A 134 -47.15 2.20 16.71
N ASP A 135 -47.08 2.05 18.04
CA ASP A 135 -46.34 3.01 18.88
C ASP A 135 -44.83 2.75 18.97
N TYR A 136 -44.36 1.54 18.65
CA TYR A 136 -42.95 1.17 18.60
C TYR A 136 -42.67 0.22 17.41
N PRO A 137 -41.56 0.39 16.65
CA PRO A 137 -41.26 -0.39 15.47
C PRO A 137 -40.64 -1.76 15.80
N CYS A 138 -41.01 -2.79 15.04
CA CYS A 138 -40.51 -4.17 15.19
C CYS A 138 -40.05 -4.81 13.86
N PHE A 139 -39.62 -3.99 12.90
CA PHE A 139 -38.97 -4.41 11.66
C PHE A 139 -37.46 -4.14 11.74
N PRO A 140 -36.58 -5.15 11.54
CA PRO A 140 -35.14 -4.90 11.43
C PRO A 140 -34.81 -4.27 10.07
N LEU A 141 -34.04 -3.17 10.06
CA LEU A 141 -33.56 -2.51 8.84
C LEU A 141 -32.70 -3.47 7.99
N ASP A 142 -31.90 -4.30 8.67
CA ASP A 142 -31.08 -5.40 8.16
C ASP A 142 -31.83 -6.31 7.16
N PHE A 143 -33.16 -6.44 7.29
CA PHE A 143 -33.96 -7.24 6.36
C PHE A 143 -33.90 -6.69 4.93
N PHE A 144 -34.01 -5.37 4.76
CA PHE A 144 -34.02 -4.73 3.45
C PHE A 144 -32.61 -4.71 2.83
N GLU A 145 -31.60 -4.46 3.66
CA GLU A 145 -30.19 -4.49 3.28
C GLU A 145 -29.77 -5.90 2.81
N LYS A 146 -30.16 -6.95 3.54
CA LYS A 146 -29.86 -8.36 3.19
C LYS A 146 -30.57 -8.86 1.94
N ILE A 147 -31.65 -8.21 1.48
CA ILE A 147 -32.28 -8.49 0.19
C ILE A 147 -31.89 -7.47 -0.90
N GLY A 148 -30.90 -6.62 -0.63
CA GLY A 148 -30.19 -5.79 -1.59
C GLY A 148 -30.73 -4.38 -1.82
N TYR A 149 -31.59 -3.85 -0.94
CA TYR A 149 -32.15 -2.49 -1.04
C TYR A 149 -31.74 -1.60 0.13
N LYS A 150 -31.57 -0.29 -0.14
CA LYS A 150 -31.31 0.69 0.92
C LYS A 150 -32.60 1.06 1.65
N ALA A 151 -32.58 1.01 2.98
CA ALA A 151 -33.68 1.44 3.83
C ALA A 151 -33.20 2.40 4.92
N GLU A 152 -33.90 3.52 5.11
CA GLU A 152 -33.59 4.51 6.14
C GLU A 152 -34.82 4.78 7.02
N PHE A 153 -34.60 4.87 8.34
CA PHE A 153 -35.63 5.25 9.31
C PHE A 153 -35.63 6.76 9.51
N ASP A 154 -36.76 7.42 9.22
CA ASP A 154 -36.87 8.89 9.21
C ASP A 154 -36.95 9.55 10.61
N GLY A 155 -36.81 8.76 11.67
CA GLY A 155 -36.98 9.19 13.06
C GLY A 155 -38.43 9.51 13.46
N LYS A 156 -39.41 9.35 12.55
CA LYS A 156 -40.81 9.77 12.69
C LYS A 156 -41.81 8.66 12.36
N ARG A 157 -41.44 7.40 12.65
CA ARG A 157 -42.23 6.17 12.45
C ARG A 157 -42.42 5.75 10.98
N THR A 158 -41.59 6.26 10.07
CA THR A 158 -41.58 5.85 8.66
C THR A 158 -40.25 5.19 8.31
N ILE A 159 -40.31 4.13 7.51
CA ILE A 159 -39.12 3.61 6.81
C ILE A 159 -39.28 3.97 5.34
N ASN A 160 -38.29 4.68 4.80
CA ASN A 160 -38.17 4.96 3.38
C ASN A 160 -37.29 3.87 2.78
N VAL A 161 -37.82 3.12 1.81
CA VAL A 161 -37.08 2.09 1.08
C VAL A 161 -36.94 2.53 -0.37
N ASP A 162 -35.69 2.67 -0.83
CA ASP A 162 -35.39 2.93 -2.23
C ASP A 162 -35.31 1.59 -2.98
N LEU A 163 -36.29 1.34 -3.85
CA LEU A 163 -36.38 0.12 -4.65
C LEU A 163 -35.70 0.24 -6.01
N SER A 164 -35.03 1.37 -6.30
CA SER A 164 -34.21 1.56 -7.51
C SER A 164 -32.76 1.16 -7.29
N LEU A 165 -32.26 1.24 -6.06
CA LEU A 165 -30.93 0.82 -5.66
C LEU A 165 -30.92 -0.65 -5.24
N LYS A 166 -30.84 -1.56 -6.22
CA LYS A 166 -30.18 -2.85 -5.97
C LYS A 166 -28.70 -2.54 -5.72
N LYS A 167 -28.08 -3.02 -4.63
CA LYS A 167 -26.67 -2.74 -4.29
C LYS A 167 -25.82 -2.81 -5.58
N ALA A 168 -25.36 -1.64 -6.02
CA ALA A 168 -24.42 -1.60 -7.14
C ALA A 168 -23.17 -2.33 -6.68
N GLU A 169 -22.51 -3.04 -7.60
CA GLU A 169 -21.06 -3.15 -7.48
C GLU A 169 -20.57 -1.71 -7.30
N GLU A 170 -19.90 -1.46 -6.18
CA GLU A 170 -19.25 -0.19 -5.99
C GLU A 170 -18.20 -0.13 -7.10
N ASN A 171 -18.48 0.67 -8.12
CA ASN A 171 -17.45 1.12 -9.05
C ASN A 171 -16.39 1.74 -8.15
N LYS A 172 -15.35 0.96 -7.82
CA LYS A 172 -14.14 1.46 -7.20
C LYS A 172 -13.74 2.65 -8.08
N GLU A 173 -13.86 3.86 -7.54
CA GLU A 173 -13.27 5.03 -8.18
C GLU A 173 -11.77 4.79 -8.11
N GLU A 174 -11.24 4.13 -9.13
CA GLU A 174 -9.81 3.92 -9.28
C GLU A 174 -9.15 5.29 -9.25
N SER A 175 -8.20 5.44 -8.32
CA SER A 175 -7.39 6.65 -8.30
C SER A 175 -6.70 6.77 -9.64
N LYS A 176 -6.74 7.97 -10.23
CA LYS A 176 -6.10 8.24 -11.52
C LYS A 176 -4.58 8.43 -11.38
N LEU A 177 -4.03 8.05 -10.23
CA LEU A 177 -2.62 8.10 -9.88
C LEU A 177 -1.97 6.74 -10.13
N VAL A 178 -0.95 6.72 -10.98
CA VAL A 178 -0.11 5.55 -11.24
C VAL A 178 1.28 5.75 -10.59
N PRO A 179 1.88 4.70 -10.01
CA PRO A 179 3.22 4.78 -9.46
C PRO A 179 4.25 4.88 -10.58
N PHE A 180 5.14 5.87 -10.53
CA PHE A 180 6.27 6.00 -11.46
C PHE A 180 7.59 5.91 -10.68
N SER A 181 8.71 5.66 -11.36
CA SER A 181 10.04 5.64 -10.74
C SER A 181 11.04 6.55 -11.44
N VAL A 182 11.96 7.09 -10.64
CA VAL A 182 13.15 7.83 -11.09
C VAL A 182 14.35 7.32 -10.30
N GLY A 183 15.31 6.72 -11.00
CA GLY A 183 16.37 5.95 -10.36
C GLY A 183 15.80 4.74 -9.60
N SER A 184 16.18 4.59 -8.33
CA SER A 184 15.66 3.54 -7.44
C SER A 184 14.36 3.90 -6.71
N ARG A 185 13.85 5.13 -6.86
CA ARG A 185 12.80 5.70 -6.02
C ARG A 185 11.47 5.88 -6.75
N TYR A 186 10.39 5.83 -6.00
CA TYR A 186 9.01 5.81 -6.51
C TYR A 186 8.19 6.99 -6.00
N GLY A 187 7.36 7.54 -6.89
CA GLY A 187 6.34 8.57 -6.63
C GLY A 187 5.06 8.25 -7.39
N TYR A 188 4.11 9.19 -7.43
CA TYR A 188 2.85 9.01 -8.16
C TYR A 188 2.52 10.19 -9.07
N MET A 189 2.09 9.87 -10.29
CA MET A 189 1.66 10.83 -11.30
C MET A 189 0.25 10.51 -11.78
N ASN A 190 -0.46 11.51 -12.28
CA ASN A 190 -1.76 11.28 -12.91
C ASN A 190 -1.63 10.77 -14.36
N THR A 191 -2.74 10.35 -14.96
CA THR A 191 -2.80 9.86 -16.36
C THR A 191 -2.29 10.81 -17.45
N ALA A 192 -2.13 12.11 -17.16
CA ALA A 192 -1.52 13.06 -18.12
C ALA A 192 0.01 13.10 -17.99
N GLY A 193 0.58 12.51 -16.94
CA GLY A 193 1.99 12.59 -16.56
C GLY A 193 2.27 13.55 -15.41
N LYS A 194 1.30 14.38 -14.96
CA LYS A 194 1.59 15.35 -13.88
C LYS A 194 1.88 14.61 -12.58
N VAL A 195 3.06 14.85 -12.01
CA VAL A 195 3.46 14.39 -10.68
C VAL A 195 2.54 15.03 -9.62
N VAL A 196 2.05 14.20 -8.71
CA VAL A 196 1.17 14.58 -7.60
C VAL A 196 1.82 14.23 -6.26
N ILE A 197 2.64 13.18 -6.22
CA ILE A 197 3.39 12.74 -5.05
C ILE A 197 4.82 12.50 -5.51
N GLU A 198 5.77 13.18 -4.85
CA GLU A 198 7.19 13.17 -5.20
C GLU A 198 7.83 11.78 -5.11
N ALA A 199 8.90 11.57 -5.87
CA ALA A 199 9.54 10.27 -6.00
C ALA A 199 10.44 9.91 -4.81
N GLU A 200 9.89 9.74 -3.61
CA GLU A 200 10.66 9.63 -2.36
C GLU A 200 10.74 8.21 -1.78
N TYR A 201 9.84 7.31 -2.16
CA TYR A 201 9.71 5.97 -1.56
C TYR A 201 10.65 4.92 -2.17
N ASP A 202 11.01 3.90 -1.39
CA ASP A 202 11.82 2.74 -1.84
C ASP A 202 11.02 1.76 -2.71
N GLY A 203 9.69 1.94 -2.76
CA GLY A 203 8.74 1.07 -3.43
C GLY A 203 7.33 1.62 -3.32
N ALA A 204 6.50 1.33 -4.32
CA ALA A 204 5.13 1.79 -4.43
C ALA A 204 4.25 0.71 -5.08
N LEU A 205 3.02 0.54 -4.58
CA LEU A 205 1.98 -0.23 -5.25
C LEU A 205 0.90 0.72 -5.81
N PRO A 206 0.12 0.32 -6.82
CA PRO A 206 -1.02 1.11 -7.29
C PRO A 206 -2.00 1.46 -6.15
N PHE A 207 -2.66 2.61 -6.27
CA PHE A 207 -3.73 3.01 -5.37
C PHE A 207 -4.92 2.04 -5.45
N ALA A 208 -5.35 1.52 -4.30
CA ALA A 208 -6.56 0.74 -4.15
C ALA A 208 -7.40 1.34 -3.01
N GLU A 209 -8.69 1.54 -3.26
CA GLU A 209 -9.64 2.06 -2.26
C GLU A 209 -9.16 3.38 -1.59
N LYS A 210 -8.52 4.25 -2.38
CA LYS A 210 -7.96 5.58 -2.02
C LYS A 210 -6.68 5.56 -1.16
N LEU A 211 -6.09 4.40 -0.94
CA LEU A 211 -4.79 4.26 -0.28
C LEU A 211 -3.80 3.55 -1.20
N ALA A 212 -2.52 3.94 -1.15
CA ALA A 212 -1.44 3.23 -1.84
C ALA A 212 -0.41 2.75 -0.82
N ALA A 213 0.05 1.52 -1.00
CA ALA A 213 1.13 0.99 -0.19
C ALA A 213 2.47 1.57 -0.65
N VAL A 214 3.24 2.11 0.28
CA VAL A 214 4.58 2.65 0.02
C VAL A 214 5.61 2.07 0.98
N LYS A 215 6.84 1.95 0.48
CA LYS A 215 7.97 1.40 1.21
C LYS A 215 8.94 2.51 1.62
N ALA A 216 9.37 2.48 2.87
CA ALA A 216 10.32 3.41 3.45
C ALA A 216 11.15 2.65 4.52
N ASP A 217 12.49 2.71 4.44
CA ASP A 217 13.45 2.03 5.33
C ASP A 217 13.15 0.53 5.47
N GLY A 218 13.04 -0.13 4.32
CA GLY A 218 12.78 -1.57 4.28
C GLY A 218 11.35 -1.98 4.67
N LYS A 219 10.55 -1.09 5.28
CA LYS A 219 9.19 -1.37 5.78
C LYS A 219 8.11 -0.74 4.90
N TRP A 220 6.92 -1.32 4.94
CA TRP A 220 5.74 -0.88 4.22
C TRP A 220 4.71 -0.22 5.14
N GLY A 221 4.09 0.85 4.63
CA GLY A 221 2.95 1.56 5.20
C GLY A 221 1.99 2.01 4.08
N TYR A 222 1.10 2.95 4.38
CA TYR A 222 0.13 3.49 3.43
C TYR A 222 0.08 5.01 3.42
N ILE A 223 -0.12 5.57 2.23
CA ILE A 223 -0.43 6.98 1.98
C ILE A 223 -1.82 7.14 1.39
N ASP A 224 -2.40 8.34 1.58
CA ASP A 224 -3.56 8.81 0.82
C ASP A 224 -3.15 9.46 -0.53
N GLU A 225 -4.14 9.87 -1.32
CA GLU A 225 -3.95 10.51 -2.63
C GLU A 225 -3.25 11.88 -2.58
N THR A 226 -2.98 12.42 -1.39
CA THR A 226 -2.20 13.65 -1.17
C THR A 226 -0.73 13.38 -0.82
N GLY A 227 -0.33 12.10 -0.69
CA GLY A 227 1.00 11.69 -0.22
C GLY A 227 1.12 11.64 1.30
N LYS A 228 0.06 11.95 2.06
CA LYS A 228 0.11 11.94 3.52
C LYS A 228 0.03 10.51 4.04
N MET A 229 0.89 10.17 5.00
CA MET A 229 0.88 8.87 5.66
C MET A 229 -0.46 8.64 6.38
N ALA A 230 -1.23 7.66 5.89
CA ALA A 230 -2.44 7.16 6.54
C ALA A 230 -2.09 6.08 7.59
N ILE A 231 -1.08 5.26 7.30
CA ILE A 231 -0.56 4.21 8.19
C ILE A 231 0.97 4.19 8.08
N LEU A 232 1.65 4.44 9.20
CA LEU A 232 3.11 4.55 9.27
C LEU A 232 3.82 3.22 8.87
N PRO A 233 4.98 3.25 8.17
CA PRO A 233 5.65 2.06 7.70
C PRO A 233 6.18 1.23 8.86
N GLN A 234 5.77 -0.04 8.91
CA GLN A 234 6.09 -0.96 10.00
C GLN A 234 6.01 -2.44 9.63
N TYR A 235 5.55 -2.77 8.42
CA TYR A 235 5.35 -4.15 7.97
C TYR A 235 6.46 -4.56 7.00
N ASP A 236 6.91 -5.81 7.07
CA ASP A 236 7.91 -6.36 6.14
C ASP A 236 7.31 -6.65 4.75
N THR A 237 6.02 -6.97 4.71
CA THR A 237 5.23 -7.19 3.48
C THR A 237 3.82 -6.66 3.65
N ILE A 238 3.16 -6.33 2.53
CA ILE A 238 1.83 -5.71 2.51
C ILE A 238 1.13 -6.04 1.19
N SER A 239 -0.20 -6.10 1.18
CA SER A 239 -1.00 -6.12 -0.04
C SER A 239 -1.56 -4.72 -0.37
N ALA A 240 -2.30 -4.60 -1.47
CA ALA A 240 -3.29 -3.53 -1.61
C ALA A 240 -4.47 -3.74 -0.65
N PHE A 241 -5.32 -2.72 -0.47
CA PHE A 241 -6.59 -2.86 0.24
C PHE A 241 -7.67 -3.47 -0.67
N GLU A 242 -8.33 -4.49 -0.15
CA GLU A 242 -9.48 -5.17 -0.76
C GLU A 242 -10.59 -5.31 0.29
N GLU A 243 -11.78 -4.77 0.00
CA GLU A 243 -12.93 -4.75 0.90
C GLU A 243 -12.65 -4.03 2.24
N GLY A 244 -11.83 -2.99 2.21
CA GLY A 244 -11.38 -2.23 3.37
C GLY A 244 -10.36 -2.96 4.25
N ILE A 245 -9.83 -4.10 3.80
CA ILE A 245 -8.87 -4.95 4.53
C ILE A 245 -7.65 -5.26 3.65
N ALA A 246 -6.47 -5.25 4.25
CA ALA A 246 -5.24 -5.66 3.61
C ALA A 246 -4.52 -6.77 4.40
N VAL A 247 -3.74 -7.57 3.69
CA VAL A 247 -2.77 -8.48 4.30
C VAL A 247 -1.54 -7.66 4.70
N VAL A 248 -1.05 -7.90 5.91
CA VAL A 248 0.20 -7.34 6.43
C VAL A 248 1.07 -8.45 6.98
N GLY A 249 2.39 -8.37 6.77
CA GLY A 249 3.33 -9.37 7.29
C GLY A 249 4.51 -8.77 8.04
N GLN A 250 5.00 -9.49 9.04
CA GLN A 250 6.18 -9.15 9.86
C GLN A 250 6.98 -10.42 10.17
N TYR A 251 8.30 -10.29 10.29
CA TYR A 251 9.13 -11.41 10.77
C TYR A 251 8.97 -11.61 12.29
N VAL A 252 8.59 -12.83 12.68
CA VAL A 252 8.48 -13.27 14.08
C VAL A 252 9.31 -14.55 14.22
N ASP A 253 10.26 -14.57 15.15
CA ASP A 253 11.22 -15.68 15.37
C ASP A 253 11.96 -16.16 14.09
N GLY A 254 12.18 -15.23 13.15
CA GLY A 254 12.84 -15.51 11.86
C GLY A 254 11.92 -16.01 10.75
N GLU A 255 10.64 -16.27 11.03
CA GLU A 255 9.63 -16.63 10.02
C GLU A 255 8.76 -15.42 9.68
N LEU A 256 8.46 -15.21 8.39
CA LEU A 256 7.45 -14.22 7.99
C LEU A 256 6.07 -14.72 8.43
N LYS A 257 5.39 -13.96 9.28
CA LYS A 257 4.00 -14.17 9.67
C LYS A 257 3.11 -13.13 9.02
N MET A 258 1.87 -13.50 8.71
CA MET A 258 0.86 -12.64 8.08
C MET A 258 -0.36 -12.44 8.98
N GLY A 259 -1.04 -11.32 8.80
CA GLY A 259 -2.25 -10.91 9.50
C GLY A 259 -3.07 -9.95 8.65
N TYR A 260 -4.11 -9.36 9.23
CA TYR A 260 -5.06 -8.50 8.53
C TYR A 260 -5.19 -7.14 9.20
N LEU A 261 -5.14 -6.09 8.38
CA LEU A 261 -5.17 -4.68 8.74
C LEU A 261 -6.39 -4.01 8.10
N GLN A 262 -7.16 -3.25 8.87
CA GLN A 262 -8.25 -2.41 8.36
C GLN A 262 -7.71 -1.06 7.91
N GLN A 263 -8.38 -0.40 6.96
CA GLN A 263 -8.03 0.97 6.49
C GLN A 263 -7.89 2.01 7.61
N SER A 264 -8.54 1.77 8.76
CA SER A 264 -8.43 2.63 9.96
C SER A 264 -7.09 2.52 10.71
N GLY A 265 -6.14 1.71 10.23
CA GLY A 265 -4.90 1.38 10.95
C GLY A 265 -5.09 0.32 12.04
N LYS A 266 -6.31 -0.14 12.30
CA LYS A 266 -6.59 -1.17 13.30
C LYS A 266 -6.31 -2.56 12.73
N LEU A 267 -5.48 -3.35 13.41
CA LEU A 267 -5.34 -4.78 13.12
C LEU A 267 -6.66 -5.51 13.41
N LEU A 268 -7.23 -6.14 12.38
CA LEU A 268 -8.27 -7.15 12.52
C LEU A 268 -7.66 -8.43 13.13
N LYS A 269 -6.43 -8.76 12.72
CA LYS A 269 -5.63 -9.85 13.27
C LYS A 269 -4.14 -9.51 13.14
N ALA A 270 -3.40 -9.56 14.24
CA ALA A 270 -1.95 -9.35 14.23
C ALA A 270 -1.21 -10.45 13.43
N PRO A 271 -0.03 -10.15 12.84
CA PRO A 271 0.81 -11.13 12.15
C PRO A 271 1.07 -12.38 12.99
N ASP A 272 0.55 -13.53 12.53
CA ASP A 272 0.55 -14.81 13.26
C ASP A 272 0.36 -16.01 12.33
N PHE A 273 -0.29 -15.83 11.18
CA PHE A 273 -0.50 -16.88 10.18
C PHE A 273 0.78 -17.15 9.37
N ASN A 274 0.98 -18.38 8.92
CA ASN A 274 2.09 -18.71 8.01
C ASN A 274 1.91 -18.11 6.61
N TYR A 275 0.66 -17.85 6.21
CA TYR A 275 0.26 -17.27 4.93
C TYR A 275 -1.17 -16.72 5.03
N ALA A 276 -1.49 -15.71 4.21
CA ALA A 276 -2.81 -15.11 4.11
C ALA A 276 -3.04 -14.55 2.68
N LEU A 277 -4.27 -14.67 2.19
CA LEU A 277 -4.74 -14.08 0.94
C LEU A 277 -5.59 -12.82 1.22
N PRO A 278 -5.65 -11.83 0.31
CA PRO A 278 -6.56 -10.70 0.43
C PRO A 278 -8.02 -11.12 0.69
N PHE A 279 -8.79 -10.23 1.32
CA PHE A 279 -10.23 -10.46 1.50
C PHE A 279 -10.94 -10.44 0.15
N SER A 280 -11.87 -11.37 -0.02
CA SER A 280 -12.74 -11.42 -1.19
C SER A 280 -14.12 -11.96 -0.80
N GLU A 281 -15.15 -11.25 -1.23
CA GLU A 281 -16.56 -11.42 -0.88
C GLU A 281 -16.88 -11.59 0.62
N GLY A 282 -16.13 -10.90 1.48
CA GLY A 282 -16.25 -10.86 2.94
C GLY A 282 -15.32 -11.81 3.71
N TYR A 283 -14.43 -12.55 3.04
CA TYR A 283 -13.59 -13.58 3.65
C TYR A 283 -12.14 -13.52 3.17
N GLY A 284 -11.18 -13.62 4.09
CA GLY A 284 -9.77 -13.87 3.80
C GLY A 284 -9.38 -15.31 4.13
N ALA A 285 -8.67 -16.00 3.23
CA ALA A 285 -8.12 -17.33 3.47
C ALA A 285 -6.73 -17.23 4.13
N ALA A 286 -6.44 -18.06 5.12
CA ALA A 286 -5.14 -18.04 5.82
C ALA A 286 -4.74 -19.43 6.34
N THR A 287 -3.47 -19.59 6.72
CA THR A 287 -2.92 -20.89 7.16
C THR A 287 -2.29 -20.86 8.54
N TYR A 288 -2.53 -21.90 9.33
CA TYR A 288 -1.68 -22.29 10.45
C TYR A 288 -0.98 -23.62 10.09
N GLY A 289 0.36 -23.59 10.03
CA GLY A 289 1.14 -24.73 9.57
C GLY A 289 0.86 -25.05 8.10
N LYS A 290 0.19 -26.17 7.84
CA LYS A 290 -0.19 -26.64 6.48
C LYS A 290 -1.70 -26.62 6.21
N SER A 291 -2.51 -26.26 7.20
CA SER A 291 -3.97 -26.28 7.08
C SER A 291 -4.49 -24.88 6.76
N PHE A 292 -5.26 -24.77 5.68
CA PHE A 292 -6.02 -23.56 5.35
C PHE A 292 -7.31 -23.47 6.18
N PHE A 293 -7.72 -22.23 6.46
CA PHE A 293 -9.02 -21.87 6.99
C PHE A 293 -9.43 -20.50 6.42
N TYR A 294 -10.67 -20.08 6.69
CA TYR A 294 -11.16 -18.76 6.28
C TYR A 294 -11.46 -17.91 7.51
N MET A 295 -11.42 -16.60 7.37
CA MET A 295 -11.92 -15.68 8.40
C MET A 295 -12.65 -14.52 7.78
N ASN A 296 -13.63 -13.98 8.51
CA ASN A 296 -14.32 -12.74 8.16
C ASN A 296 -14.06 -11.70 9.26
N GLN A 297 -14.86 -10.62 9.29
CA GLN A 297 -14.75 -9.58 10.33
C GLN A 297 -15.24 -10.05 11.73
N ASP A 298 -16.07 -11.09 11.81
CA ASP A 298 -16.58 -11.66 13.08
C ASP A 298 -15.58 -12.63 13.74
N GLY A 299 -14.65 -13.20 12.97
CA GLY A 299 -13.61 -14.10 13.48
C GLY A 299 -13.17 -15.19 12.50
N ILE A 300 -12.51 -16.21 13.06
CA ILE A 300 -11.97 -17.36 12.31
C ILE A 300 -13.05 -18.44 12.12
N TYR A 301 -13.25 -18.86 10.87
CA TYR A 301 -14.15 -19.93 10.44
C TYR A 301 -13.31 -21.08 9.86
N VAL A 302 -13.13 -22.14 10.65
CA VAL A 302 -12.49 -23.37 10.18
C VAL A 302 -13.46 -24.14 9.29
N LEU A 303 -13.55 -23.73 8.03
CA LEU A 303 -14.51 -24.31 7.07
C LEU A 303 -14.11 -25.73 6.63
N TYR A 304 -12.81 -26.05 6.53
CA TYR A 304 -12.31 -27.42 6.34
C TYR A 304 -10.84 -27.55 6.84
N PRO A 305 -10.55 -28.22 7.97
CA PRO A 305 -9.20 -28.25 8.55
C PRO A 305 -8.19 -29.16 7.84
N ASP A 306 -8.67 -30.09 7.00
CA ASP A 306 -7.87 -31.14 6.35
C ASP A 306 -7.41 -30.78 4.93
N ASN A 307 -7.48 -29.51 4.53
CA ASN A 307 -7.12 -29.04 3.19
C ASN A 307 -5.69 -28.46 3.18
N ASP A 308 -4.91 -28.84 2.16
CA ASP A 308 -3.52 -28.40 1.96
C ASP A 308 -3.40 -27.21 0.99
N ASP A 309 -4.49 -26.80 0.35
CA ASP A 309 -4.58 -25.63 -0.54
C ASP A 309 -5.99 -25.01 -0.50
N ALA A 310 -6.10 -23.68 -0.72
CA ALA A 310 -7.36 -22.94 -0.80
C ALA A 310 -7.19 -21.59 -1.54
N GLY A 311 -8.20 -21.22 -2.35
CA GLY A 311 -8.27 -19.92 -3.01
C GLY A 311 -9.13 -18.88 -2.27
N PRO A 312 -9.24 -17.64 -2.79
CA PRO A 312 -10.22 -16.68 -2.30
C PRO A 312 -11.65 -17.14 -2.60
N PHE A 313 -12.64 -16.59 -1.89
CA PHE A 313 -14.03 -16.67 -2.35
C PHE A 313 -14.21 -15.77 -3.56
N SER A 314 -14.77 -16.31 -4.64
CA SER A 314 -15.13 -15.56 -5.83
C SER A 314 -16.37 -16.18 -6.46
N ASP A 315 -17.32 -15.33 -6.84
CA ASP A 315 -18.63 -15.74 -7.35
C ASP A 315 -19.41 -16.65 -6.37
N GLY A 316 -19.24 -16.45 -5.05
CA GLY A 316 -19.90 -17.21 -3.98
C GLY A 316 -19.29 -18.57 -3.64
N LEU A 317 -18.26 -19.01 -4.35
CA LEU A 317 -17.56 -20.28 -4.14
C LEU A 317 -16.05 -20.04 -3.93
N ALA A 318 -15.35 -20.95 -3.25
CA ALA A 318 -13.89 -20.94 -3.15
C ALA A 318 -13.33 -22.31 -3.51
N LYS A 319 -12.21 -22.34 -4.25
CA LYS A 319 -11.51 -23.60 -4.54
C LYS A 319 -10.84 -24.12 -3.29
N ILE A 320 -10.80 -25.44 -3.14
CA ILE A 320 -10.06 -26.15 -2.10
C ILE A 320 -9.29 -27.32 -2.70
N GLY A 321 -8.09 -27.57 -2.17
CA GLY A 321 -7.24 -28.68 -2.55
C GLY A 321 -7.00 -29.66 -1.39
N ARG A 322 -6.90 -30.95 -1.75
CA ARG A 322 -6.37 -32.00 -0.88
C ARG A 322 -5.58 -33.02 -1.70
N LYS A 323 -4.30 -33.23 -1.41
CA LYS A 323 -3.45 -34.27 -2.05
C LYS A 323 -3.45 -34.22 -3.59
N ASN A 324 -3.38 -33.02 -4.17
CA ASN A 324 -3.45 -32.79 -5.63
C ASN A 324 -4.80 -33.18 -6.24
N SER A 325 -5.91 -32.94 -5.53
CA SER A 325 -7.26 -33.02 -6.08
C SER A 325 -8.06 -31.82 -5.62
N TYR A 326 -8.78 -31.19 -6.54
CA TYR A 326 -9.44 -29.91 -6.36
C TYR A 326 -10.97 -30.00 -6.54
N GLY A 327 -11.66 -29.14 -5.80
CA GLY A 327 -13.11 -28.98 -5.76
C GLY A 327 -13.47 -27.63 -5.13
N TYR A 328 -14.74 -27.40 -4.81
CA TYR A 328 -15.22 -26.08 -4.39
C TYR A 328 -16.18 -26.14 -3.20
N ILE A 329 -16.04 -25.18 -2.29
CA ILE A 329 -16.93 -24.96 -1.15
C ILE A 329 -17.72 -23.66 -1.29
N ASN A 330 -18.88 -23.60 -0.64
CA ASN A 330 -19.61 -22.35 -0.44
C ASN A 330 -19.19 -21.63 0.86
N LYS A 331 -19.76 -20.44 1.11
CA LYS A 331 -19.49 -19.62 2.30
C LYS A 331 -19.93 -20.23 3.65
N ARG A 332 -20.72 -21.31 3.63
CA ARG A 332 -21.03 -22.12 4.83
C ARG A 332 -19.95 -23.19 5.10
N GLY A 333 -18.96 -23.32 4.21
CA GLY A 333 -17.94 -24.38 4.25
C GLY A 333 -18.42 -25.71 3.72
N GLU A 334 -19.58 -25.78 3.07
CA GLU A 334 -20.08 -27.03 2.49
C GLU A 334 -19.44 -27.28 1.12
N GLU A 335 -19.01 -28.51 0.85
CA GLU A 335 -18.57 -28.95 -0.47
C GLU A 335 -19.75 -28.91 -1.46
N VAL A 336 -19.65 -28.05 -2.47
CA VAL A 336 -20.63 -27.91 -3.56
C VAL A 336 -20.21 -28.75 -4.75
N ILE A 337 -18.92 -28.79 -5.04
CA ILE A 337 -18.32 -29.55 -6.14
C ILE A 337 -17.20 -30.38 -5.54
N SER A 338 -17.29 -31.70 -5.67
CA SER A 338 -16.38 -32.63 -5.01
C SER A 338 -14.95 -32.55 -5.52
N LEU A 339 -14.00 -32.91 -4.65
CA LEU A 339 -12.56 -32.99 -4.93
C LEU A 339 -12.28 -34.07 -5.99
N GLN A 340 -12.31 -33.67 -7.27
CA GLN A 340 -12.21 -34.59 -8.42
C GLN A 340 -11.31 -34.10 -9.57
N TYR A 341 -10.95 -32.82 -9.58
CA TYR A 341 -10.14 -32.23 -10.64
C TYR A 341 -8.64 -32.29 -10.33
N GLU A 342 -7.82 -32.42 -11.36
CA GLU A 342 -6.35 -32.41 -11.23
C GLU A 342 -5.81 -31.04 -10.81
N ASP A 343 -6.52 -29.98 -11.20
CA ASP A 343 -6.15 -28.57 -11.05
C ASP A 343 -7.41 -27.69 -11.22
N ALA A 344 -7.43 -26.51 -10.62
CA ALA A 344 -8.61 -25.64 -10.54
C ALA A 344 -8.25 -24.15 -10.43
N GLY A 345 -8.84 -23.33 -11.31
CA GLY A 345 -8.93 -21.88 -11.18
C GLY A 345 -10.07 -21.46 -10.25
N ASP A 346 -10.08 -20.20 -9.87
CA ASP A 346 -11.18 -19.61 -9.11
C ASP A 346 -12.41 -19.37 -10.02
N PHE A 347 -13.61 -19.32 -9.44
CA PHE A 347 -14.80 -18.92 -10.20
C PHE A 347 -14.71 -17.44 -10.55
N ASN A 348 -14.91 -17.08 -11.82
CA ASN A 348 -15.14 -15.70 -12.22
C ASN A 348 -16.19 -15.62 -13.33
N GLU A 349 -17.02 -14.59 -13.25
CA GLU A 349 -18.24 -14.37 -14.01
C GLU A 349 -19.17 -15.60 -14.21
N GLY A 350 -19.20 -16.51 -13.25
CA GLY A 350 -20.05 -17.70 -13.19
C GLY A 350 -19.41 -18.99 -13.68
N LEU A 351 -18.16 -18.97 -14.15
CA LEU A 351 -17.44 -20.14 -14.64
C LEU A 351 -16.09 -20.30 -13.93
N ALA A 352 -15.63 -21.54 -13.77
CA ALA A 352 -14.27 -21.83 -13.30
C ALA A 352 -13.52 -22.72 -14.30
N ALA A 353 -12.26 -22.39 -14.56
CA ALA A 353 -11.36 -23.25 -15.33
C ALA A 353 -10.96 -24.46 -14.48
N VAL A 354 -11.14 -25.68 -14.99
CA VAL A 354 -10.76 -26.92 -14.28
C VAL A 354 -10.08 -27.91 -15.20
N LYS A 355 -9.20 -28.73 -14.63
CA LYS A 355 -8.39 -29.70 -15.36
C LYS A 355 -8.81 -31.14 -15.06
N GLN A 356 -9.03 -31.91 -16.13
CA GLN A 356 -9.35 -33.33 -16.06
C GLN A 356 -8.72 -34.05 -17.26
N ASP A 357 -8.21 -35.26 -17.04
CA ASP A 357 -7.55 -36.10 -18.06
C ASP A 357 -6.42 -35.34 -18.80
N GLY A 358 -5.66 -34.53 -18.04
CA GLY A 358 -4.58 -33.68 -18.54
C GLY A 358 -5.02 -32.44 -19.35
N LYS A 359 -6.32 -32.19 -19.53
CA LYS A 359 -6.87 -31.08 -20.34
C LYS A 359 -7.73 -30.13 -19.52
N TRP A 360 -7.73 -28.87 -19.92
CA TRP A 360 -8.54 -27.82 -19.31
C TRP A 360 -9.87 -27.61 -20.05
N GLY A 361 -10.93 -27.47 -19.26
CA GLY A 361 -12.28 -27.04 -19.66
C GLY A 361 -12.83 -26.04 -18.63
N TYR A 362 -14.11 -25.71 -18.73
CA TYR A 362 -14.78 -24.85 -17.74
C TYR A 362 -16.08 -25.48 -17.25
N ILE A 363 -16.36 -25.28 -15.97
CA ILE A 363 -17.57 -25.73 -15.28
C ILE A 363 -18.38 -24.56 -14.76
N ASP A 364 -19.69 -24.77 -14.62
CA ASP A 364 -20.60 -23.87 -13.93
C ASP A 364 -20.55 -24.08 -12.39
N LYS A 365 -21.32 -23.28 -11.65
CA LYS A 365 -21.39 -23.35 -10.17
C LYS A 365 -22.05 -24.63 -9.63
N ASN A 366 -22.64 -25.47 -10.48
CA ASN A 366 -23.15 -26.80 -10.11
C ASN A 366 -22.11 -27.91 -10.38
N GLY A 367 -20.98 -27.57 -11.02
CA GLY A 367 -19.97 -28.52 -11.46
C GLY A 367 -20.27 -29.16 -12.81
N GLU A 368 -21.27 -28.68 -13.56
CA GLU A 368 -21.57 -29.16 -14.91
C GLU A 368 -20.59 -28.52 -15.92
N THR A 369 -20.04 -29.32 -16.85
CA THR A 369 -19.12 -28.83 -17.88
C THR A 369 -19.85 -27.99 -18.93
N ASP A 370 -19.62 -26.68 -18.94
CA ASP A 370 -20.15 -25.75 -19.95
C ASP A 370 -19.20 -25.66 -21.17
N ILE A 371 -17.88 -25.61 -20.94
CA ILE A 371 -16.87 -25.59 -22.00
C ILE A 371 -16.01 -26.87 -21.93
N PRO A 372 -16.02 -27.74 -22.97
CA PRO A 372 -15.37 -29.05 -22.92
C PRO A 372 -13.85 -29.02 -22.67
N TYR A 373 -13.35 -30.04 -21.95
CA TYR A 373 -11.92 -30.29 -21.71
C TYR A 373 -11.14 -30.50 -23.01
N ARG A 374 -10.50 -29.45 -23.52
CA ARG A 374 -9.77 -29.50 -24.80
C ARG A 374 -8.49 -28.65 -24.84
N TYR A 375 -8.33 -27.71 -23.93
CA TYR A 375 -7.19 -26.80 -23.91
C TYR A 375 -6.01 -27.39 -23.12
N ASP A 376 -4.80 -26.97 -23.44
CA ASP A 376 -3.58 -27.35 -22.69
C ASP A 376 -3.33 -26.44 -21.48
N HIS A 377 -4.00 -25.27 -21.43
CA HIS A 377 -4.10 -24.36 -20.29
C HIS A 377 -5.36 -23.50 -20.45
N ALA A 378 -5.95 -23.06 -19.33
CA ALA A 378 -7.07 -22.13 -19.28
C ALA A 378 -6.89 -21.19 -18.08
N GLY A 379 -7.12 -19.89 -18.28
CA GLY A 379 -7.23 -18.89 -17.21
C GLY A 379 -8.70 -18.60 -16.85
N SER A 380 -8.92 -17.83 -15.79
CA SER A 380 -10.23 -17.31 -15.41
C SER A 380 -10.84 -16.40 -16.48
N PHE A 381 -12.15 -16.15 -16.38
CA PHE A 381 -12.83 -15.14 -17.20
C PHE A 381 -12.66 -13.74 -16.59
N GLU A 382 -12.34 -12.76 -17.42
CA GLU A 382 -12.20 -11.34 -17.11
C GLU A 382 -12.68 -10.53 -18.33
N ASP A 383 -13.42 -9.43 -18.14
CA ASP A 383 -14.03 -8.64 -19.23
C ASP A 383 -14.81 -9.50 -20.27
N GLY A 384 -15.42 -10.60 -19.83
CA GLY A 384 -16.15 -11.56 -20.65
C GLY A 384 -15.29 -12.50 -21.52
N LEU A 385 -13.97 -12.50 -21.33
CA LEU A 385 -13.00 -13.29 -22.10
C LEU A 385 -12.09 -14.12 -21.18
N ALA A 386 -11.56 -15.23 -21.70
CA ALA A 386 -10.55 -16.01 -20.98
C ALA A 386 -9.38 -16.42 -21.89
N VAL A 387 -8.18 -16.43 -21.31
CA VAL A 387 -6.93 -16.86 -21.96
C VAL A 387 -6.88 -18.39 -22.00
N VAL A 388 -6.69 -18.96 -23.19
CA VAL A 388 -6.51 -20.42 -23.38
C VAL A 388 -5.30 -20.75 -24.24
N ARG A 389 -4.60 -21.84 -23.89
CA ARG A 389 -3.48 -22.39 -24.68
C ARG A 389 -3.92 -23.62 -25.46
N THR A 390 -3.58 -23.66 -26.74
CA THR A 390 -3.69 -24.86 -27.59
C THR A 390 -2.32 -25.17 -28.18
N GLY A 391 -1.79 -26.36 -27.87
CA GLY A 391 -0.39 -26.69 -28.16
C GLY A 391 0.56 -25.77 -27.39
N LYS A 392 1.32 -24.93 -28.12
CA LYS A 392 2.27 -23.97 -27.53
C LYS A 392 1.76 -22.53 -27.48
N LEU A 393 0.64 -22.20 -28.13
CA LEU A 393 0.22 -20.82 -28.37
C LEU A 393 -1.07 -20.47 -27.63
N TYR A 394 -1.16 -19.21 -27.21
CA TYR A 394 -2.28 -18.64 -26.46
C TYR A 394 -3.21 -17.82 -27.37
N GLY A 395 -4.49 -17.82 -27.01
CA GLY A 395 -5.58 -17.06 -27.62
C GLY A 395 -6.68 -16.77 -26.61
N LEU A 396 -7.76 -16.12 -27.04
CA LEU A 396 -8.89 -15.73 -26.19
C LEU A 396 -10.18 -16.41 -26.65
N ILE A 397 -11.00 -16.84 -25.69
CA ILE A 397 -12.38 -17.30 -25.89
C ILE A 397 -13.37 -16.41 -25.18
N ASP A 398 -14.61 -16.36 -25.68
CA ASP A 398 -15.76 -15.89 -24.92
C ASP A 398 -16.34 -17.00 -24.01
N LYS A 399 -17.29 -16.62 -23.16
CA LYS A 399 -17.96 -17.49 -22.18
C LYS A 399 -18.74 -18.65 -22.78
N THR A 400 -18.98 -18.66 -24.09
CA THR A 400 -19.58 -19.82 -24.80
C THR A 400 -18.52 -20.82 -25.27
N GLY A 401 -17.25 -20.59 -24.94
CA GLY A 401 -16.11 -21.36 -25.43
C GLY A 401 -15.79 -21.07 -26.90
N LYS A 402 -16.38 -20.04 -27.51
CA LYS A 402 -16.10 -19.65 -28.87
C LYS A 402 -14.83 -18.81 -28.92
N THR A 403 -13.94 -19.13 -29.85
CA THR A 403 -12.69 -18.40 -30.06
C THR A 403 -12.96 -16.99 -30.57
N THR A 404 -12.59 -16.00 -29.75
CA THR A 404 -12.57 -14.58 -30.12
C THR A 404 -11.24 -14.22 -30.76
N VAL A 405 -10.14 -14.75 -30.21
CA VAL A 405 -8.77 -14.58 -30.71
C VAL A 405 -8.12 -15.96 -30.88
N PRO A 406 -7.76 -16.39 -32.11
CA PRO A 406 -7.10 -17.67 -32.33
C PRO A 406 -5.81 -17.83 -31.53
N SER A 407 -5.48 -19.07 -31.13
CA SER A 407 -4.21 -19.39 -30.47
C SER A 407 -3.02 -19.12 -31.41
N LYS A 408 -2.45 -17.91 -31.32
CA LYS A 408 -1.42 -17.38 -32.24
C LYS A 408 -0.28 -16.63 -31.53
N PHE A 409 -0.39 -16.37 -30.24
CA PHE A 409 0.60 -15.65 -29.43
C PHE A 409 1.43 -16.62 -28.59
N ASP A 410 2.67 -16.25 -28.26
CA ASP A 410 3.55 -17.07 -27.41
C ASP A 410 3.07 -17.05 -25.95
N MET A 411 2.52 -15.92 -25.49
CA MET A 411 1.82 -15.74 -24.22
C MET A 411 0.74 -14.65 -24.34
N ILE A 412 -0.27 -14.67 -23.46
CA ILE A 412 -1.19 -13.55 -23.18
C ILE A 412 -1.32 -13.48 -21.65
N GLY A 413 -1.20 -12.29 -21.07
CA GLY A 413 -1.38 -12.05 -19.63
C GLY A 413 -2.81 -11.62 -19.27
N THR A 414 -3.02 -11.22 -18.02
CA THR A 414 -4.28 -10.67 -17.47
C THR A 414 -4.69 -9.40 -18.23
N GLY A 415 -5.97 -9.31 -18.60
CA GLY A 415 -6.52 -8.19 -19.38
C GLY A 415 -7.42 -7.29 -18.57
N HIS A 416 -7.36 -5.99 -18.84
CA HIS A 416 -8.22 -5.00 -18.17
C HIS A 416 -8.68 -3.93 -19.17
N ASN A 417 -9.91 -3.44 -18.99
CA ASN A 417 -10.52 -2.40 -19.80
C ASN A 417 -10.52 -2.74 -21.31
N GLY A 418 -10.63 -4.03 -21.66
CA GLY A 418 -10.61 -4.53 -23.04
C GLY A 418 -9.23 -4.60 -23.72
N TYR A 419 -8.13 -4.39 -22.99
CA TYR A 419 -6.77 -4.53 -23.51
C TYR A 419 -6.01 -5.66 -22.80
N TRP A 420 -5.20 -6.39 -23.56
CA TRP A 420 -4.50 -7.59 -23.09
C TRP A 420 -3.01 -7.51 -23.43
N PRO A 421 -2.08 -7.65 -22.46
CA PRO A 421 -0.67 -7.79 -22.77
C PRO A 421 -0.42 -9.14 -23.45
N ALA A 422 0.26 -9.13 -24.59
CA ALA A 422 0.50 -10.32 -25.40
C ALA A 422 1.92 -10.38 -25.94
N GLN A 423 2.48 -11.59 -26.01
CA GLN A 423 3.84 -11.84 -26.45
C GLN A 423 3.87 -12.51 -27.83
N SER A 424 4.79 -12.07 -28.69
CA SER A 424 5.08 -12.70 -29.98
C SER A 424 6.56 -12.56 -30.31
N ALA A 425 7.19 -13.66 -30.75
CA ALA A 425 8.63 -13.74 -30.98
C ALA A 425 9.47 -13.37 -29.73
N ASN A 426 8.98 -13.72 -28.54
CA ASN A 426 9.48 -13.33 -27.23
C ASN A 426 9.38 -11.84 -26.85
N GLN A 427 8.82 -10.97 -27.70
CA GLN A 427 8.60 -9.55 -27.39
C GLN A 427 7.14 -9.30 -27.00
N TRP A 428 6.92 -8.42 -26.01
CA TRP A 428 5.60 -8.06 -25.50
C TRP A 428 5.08 -6.78 -26.14
N GLY A 429 3.75 -6.69 -26.24
CA GLY A 429 2.96 -5.51 -26.61
C GLY A 429 1.53 -5.65 -26.09
N PHE A 430 0.58 -4.87 -26.61
CA PHE A 430 -0.83 -4.94 -26.21
C PHE A 430 -1.76 -5.19 -27.39
N ILE A 431 -2.76 -6.05 -27.18
CA ILE A 431 -3.80 -6.36 -28.16
C ILE A 431 -5.19 -5.93 -27.67
N ASP A 432 -6.07 -5.61 -28.63
CA ASP A 432 -7.50 -5.45 -28.38
C ASP A 432 -8.18 -6.81 -28.17
N VAL A 433 -9.46 -6.80 -27.75
CA VAL A 433 -10.32 -7.99 -27.63
C VAL A 433 -10.47 -8.82 -28.92
N LYS A 434 -10.02 -8.34 -30.08
CA LYS A 434 -10.03 -9.05 -31.38
C LYS A 434 -8.65 -9.58 -31.76
N GLY A 435 -7.62 -9.36 -30.94
CA GLY A 435 -6.25 -9.78 -31.18
C GLY A 435 -5.52 -8.96 -32.25
N ASN A 436 -5.92 -7.71 -32.45
CA ASN A 436 -5.15 -6.70 -33.20
C ASN A 436 -4.18 -6.01 -32.24
N TRP A 437 -2.95 -5.76 -32.68
CA TRP A 437 -2.01 -4.94 -31.91
C TRP A 437 -2.52 -3.50 -31.80
N VAL A 438 -2.63 -3.03 -30.56
CA VAL A 438 -2.81 -1.61 -30.20
C VAL A 438 -1.43 -0.99 -30.02
N ILE A 439 -0.54 -1.71 -29.32
CA ILE A 439 0.88 -1.43 -29.16
C ILE A 439 1.64 -2.66 -29.66
N GLY A 440 2.61 -2.47 -30.57
CA GLY A 440 3.35 -3.56 -31.21
C GLY A 440 4.24 -4.36 -30.24
N PRO A 441 4.60 -5.62 -30.58
CA PRO A 441 5.47 -6.45 -29.76
C PRO A 441 6.93 -6.05 -29.94
N GLU A 442 7.38 -5.04 -29.20
CA GLU A 442 8.76 -4.53 -29.28
C GLU A 442 9.49 -4.57 -27.92
N TYR A 443 8.78 -4.85 -26.82
CA TYR A 443 9.24 -4.65 -25.44
C TYR A 443 9.65 -5.95 -24.73
N GLU A 444 10.48 -5.86 -23.69
CA GLU A 444 10.92 -7.01 -22.89
C GLU A 444 9.79 -7.54 -22.00
N PHE A 445 8.97 -6.64 -21.45
CA PHE A 445 7.75 -6.97 -20.70
C PHE A 445 6.66 -5.92 -20.92
N ALA A 446 5.41 -6.36 -20.80
CA ALA A 446 4.22 -5.52 -20.74
C ALA A 446 3.31 -6.03 -19.62
N TYR A 447 2.83 -5.13 -18.75
CA TYR A 447 1.99 -5.44 -17.60
C TYR A 447 0.67 -4.65 -17.65
N GLY A 448 -0.36 -5.10 -16.93
CA GLY A 448 -1.76 -4.66 -17.09
C GLY A 448 -1.99 -3.15 -17.18
N ALA A 449 -3.07 -2.76 -17.88
CA ALA A 449 -3.41 -1.36 -18.09
C ALA A 449 -4.08 -0.74 -16.84
N ALA A 450 -3.50 0.34 -16.32
CA ALA A 450 -3.99 1.05 -15.12
C ALA A 450 -4.41 2.47 -15.49
N SER A 451 -5.65 2.88 -15.14
CA SER A 451 -6.21 4.20 -15.50
C SER A 451 -6.12 4.56 -16.99
N GLY A 452 -6.08 3.57 -17.89
CA GLY A 452 -5.94 3.76 -19.34
C GLY A 452 -4.50 3.95 -19.84
N LEU A 453 -3.50 3.84 -18.96
CA LEU A 453 -2.08 3.78 -19.32
C LEU A 453 -1.57 2.34 -19.37
N PHE A 454 -0.58 2.09 -20.21
CA PHE A 454 0.03 0.80 -20.45
C PHE A 454 1.44 0.75 -19.89
N TYR A 455 1.73 -0.13 -18.95
CA TYR A 455 3.08 -0.27 -18.39
C TYR A 455 3.96 -1.15 -19.28
N LEU A 456 5.14 -0.64 -19.62
CA LEU A 456 6.13 -1.29 -20.49
C LEU A 456 7.52 -1.30 -19.86
N GLN A 457 8.33 -2.30 -20.23
CA GLN A 457 9.73 -2.41 -19.83
C GLN A 457 10.64 -2.76 -21.01
N SER A 458 11.78 -2.08 -21.13
CA SER A 458 12.78 -2.29 -22.19
C SER A 458 14.17 -1.86 -21.73
N GLU A 459 15.21 -2.66 -21.97
CA GLU A 459 16.62 -2.34 -21.68
C GLU A 459 16.84 -1.76 -20.26
N SER A 460 16.19 -2.37 -19.26
CA SER A 460 16.12 -1.94 -17.85
C SER A 460 15.33 -0.67 -17.50
N ARG A 461 14.74 0.03 -18.48
CA ARG A 461 13.82 1.16 -18.23
C ARG A 461 12.37 0.69 -18.15
N SER A 462 11.64 1.16 -17.14
CA SER A 462 10.18 0.99 -17.01
C SER A 462 9.47 2.33 -17.22
N TYR A 463 8.34 2.33 -17.92
CA TYR A 463 7.58 3.55 -18.22
C TYR A 463 6.12 3.23 -18.61
N TYR A 464 5.31 4.27 -18.71
CA TYR A 464 3.93 4.18 -19.20
C TYR A 464 3.80 4.75 -20.60
N VAL A 465 2.91 4.17 -21.41
CA VAL A 465 2.45 4.76 -22.67
C VAL A 465 0.94 4.93 -22.69
N ASP A 466 0.45 5.85 -23.52
CA ASP A 466 -0.97 6.02 -23.84
C ASP A 466 -1.48 4.93 -24.81
N SER A 467 -2.78 4.99 -25.14
CA SER A 467 -3.42 4.08 -26.10
C SER A 467 -2.95 4.21 -27.56
N GLN A 468 -2.07 5.17 -27.85
CA GLN A 468 -1.44 5.40 -29.14
C GLN A 468 0.03 4.95 -29.14
N GLY A 469 0.57 4.50 -27.99
CA GLY A 469 1.95 4.10 -27.81
C GLY A 469 2.91 5.28 -27.54
N ASN A 470 2.41 6.49 -27.28
CA ASN A 470 3.25 7.61 -26.89
C ASN A 470 3.62 7.48 -25.41
N GLU A 471 4.88 7.72 -25.07
CA GLU A 471 5.32 7.74 -23.67
C GLU A 471 4.65 8.87 -22.88
N VAL A 472 4.06 8.52 -21.74
CA VAL A 472 3.54 9.47 -20.76
C VAL A 472 4.66 9.76 -19.78
N VAL A 473 5.49 10.73 -20.14
CA VAL A 473 6.64 11.14 -19.32
C VAL A 473 6.14 11.93 -18.10
N PRO A 474 6.61 11.62 -16.88
CA PRO A 474 6.20 12.36 -15.69
C PRO A 474 6.59 13.85 -15.82
N HIS A 475 5.82 14.78 -15.24
CA HIS A 475 6.05 16.23 -15.34
C HIS A 475 5.62 17.03 -14.10
N ASP A 476 6.29 18.14 -13.83
CA ASP A 476 6.06 19.06 -12.71
C ASP A 476 4.72 19.82 -12.81
N ALA A 477 4.42 20.68 -11.84
CA ALA A 477 3.20 21.49 -11.86
C ALA A 477 3.14 22.53 -12.99
N ASN A 478 4.26 22.84 -13.64
CA ASN A 478 4.42 23.82 -14.71
C ASN A 478 4.40 23.19 -16.11
N GLY A 479 4.42 21.85 -16.21
CA GLY A 479 4.45 21.10 -17.47
C GLY A 479 5.86 20.83 -18.01
N ASN A 480 6.90 21.08 -17.23
CA ASN A 480 8.24 20.56 -17.49
C ASN A 480 8.23 19.07 -17.13
N GLU A 481 8.76 18.17 -17.98
CA GLU A 481 9.01 16.76 -17.62
C GLU A 481 9.78 16.65 -16.27
N TYR A 482 9.81 15.49 -15.62
CA TYR A 482 10.28 15.32 -14.24
C TYR A 482 11.48 14.38 -14.12
N VAL A 483 12.43 14.74 -13.25
CA VAL A 483 13.75 14.15 -13.05
C VAL A 483 14.22 14.42 -11.63
N ARG A 484 15.38 13.87 -11.26
CA ARG A 484 15.98 14.05 -9.93
C ARG A 484 17.47 14.38 -9.98
N ILE A 485 17.90 15.28 -9.11
CA ILE A 485 19.28 15.66 -8.79
C ILE A 485 19.38 15.51 -7.28
N TRP A 486 20.41 14.80 -6.85
CA TRP A 486 20.91 14.88 -5.49
C TRP A 486 22.25 15.58 -5.50
N THR A 487 22.56 16.33 -4.46
CA THR A 487 23.88 16.89 -4.22
C THR A 487 24.47 16.28 -2.96
N ALA A 488 25.69 15.77 -3.04
CA ALA A 488 26.41 15.22 -1.90
C ALA A 488 27.88 15.66 -1.96
N GLY A 489 28.23 16.70 -1.20
CA GLY A 489 29.55 17.34 -1.27
C GLY A 489 29.90 17.76 -2.70
N LYS A 490 30.99 17.21 -3.24
CA LYS A 490 31.43 17.45 -4.64
C LYS A 490 30.80 16.50 -5.66
N ALA A 491 29.81 15.70 -5.31
CA ALA A 491 29.09 14.85 -6.25
C ALA A 491 27.66 15.35 -6.49
N ILE A 492 27.16 15.17 -7.72
CA ILE A 492 25.73 15.31 -8.03
C ILE A 492 25.22 14.06 -8.74
N GLU A 493 24.05 13.56 -8.34
CA GLU A 493 23.29 12.63 -9.18
C GLU A 493 22.51 13.45 -10.23
N VAL A 494 22.29 12.91 -11.42
CA VAL A 494 21.13 13.26 -12.27
C VAL A 494 20.49 11.96 -12.76
N ASN A 495 19.23 11.69 -12.41
CA ASN A 495 18.47 10.49 -12.82
C ASN A 495 19.23 9.15 -12.67
N GLY A 496 19.70 8.80 -11.48
CA GLY A 496 20.46 7.55 -11.28
C GLY A 496 21.95 7.63 -11.67
N LYS A 497 22.41 8.70 -12.32
CA LYS A 497 23.82 8.85 -12.74
C LYS A 497 24.56 9.83 -11.83
N LEU A 498 25.50 9.32 -11.04
CA LEU A 498 26.44 10.13 -10.27
C LEU A 498 27.49 10.80 -11.19
N LEU A 499 27.79 12.07 -10.91
CA LEU A 499 28.74 12.95 -11.59
C LEU A 499 29.63 13.60 -10.54
N GLU A 500 30.94 13.61 -10.75
CA GLU A 500 31.90 14.30 -9.88
C GLU A 500 32.11 15.75 -10.36
N LEU A 501 32.21 16.67 -9.39
CA LEU A 501 32.42 18.10 -9.61
C LEU A 501 33.78 18.53 -9.07
N ASN A 502 34.43 19.47 -9.75
CA ASN A 502 35.71 20.01 -9.29
C ASN A 502 35.53 20.96 -8.09
N HIS A 503 34.36 21.60 -7.98
CA HIS A 503 34.00 22.55 -6.93
C HIS A 503 32.68 22.15 -6.26
N LEU A 504 32.47 22.61 -5.03
CA LEU A 504 31.22 22.37 -4.30
C LEU A 504 30.04 23.11 -4.98
N PRO A 505 28.84 22.52 -5.03
CA PRO A 505 27.59 23.25 -5.21
C PRO A 505 27.43 24.34 -4.14
N SER A 506 26.52 25.29 -4.36
CA SER A 506 26.20 26.34 -3.40
C SER A 506 24.71 26.62 -3.39
N VAL A 507 24.10 26.79 -2.21
CA VAL A 507 22.70 27.19 -2.10
C VAL A 507 22.66 28.68 -1.76
N ILE A 508 21.98 29.47 -2.59
CA ILE A 508 21.82 30.92 -2.40
C ILE A 508 20.35 31.25 -2.63
N GLU A 509 19.69 31.82 -1.60
CA GLU A 509 18.27 32.20 -1.64
C GLU A 509 17.33 31.06 -2.09
N GLY A 510 17.58 29.83 -1.61
CA GLY A 510 16.82 28.63 -1.96
C GLY A 510 17.15 28.02 -3.33
N VAL A 511 18.02 28.65 -4.13
CA VAL A 511 18.48 28.13 -5.41
C VAL A 511 19.79 27.38 -5.23
N THR A 512 19.80 26.09 -5.54
CA THR A 512 21.04 25.31 -5.67
C THR A 512 21.75 25.68 -6.97
N TYR A 513 23.04 26.03 -6.89
CA TYR A 513 23.94 26.31 -8.00
C TYR A 513 25.02 25.23 -8.09
N VAL A 514 25.47 24.96 -9.32
CA VAL A 514 26.51 23.99 -9.65
C VAL A 514 27.58 24.62 -10.56
N PRO A 515 28.85 24.16 -10.48
CA PRO A 515 29.92 24.62 -11.35
C PRO A 515 29.64 24.19 -12.81
N ALA A 516 29.26 25.16 -13.64
CA ALA A 516 28.68 24.90 -14.97
C ALA A 516 29.59 24.07 -15.88
N GLN A 517 30.89 24.35 -15.87
CA GLN A 517 31.88 23.63 -16.68
C GLN A 517 31.97 22.15 -16.31
N SER A 518 32.08 21.83 -15.02
CA SER A 518 32.19 20.42 -14.56
C SER A 518 30.97 19.61 -14.99
N VAL A 519 29.76 20.18 -14.87
CA VAL A 519 28.56 19.45 -15.28
C VAL A 519 28.48 19.27 -16.80
N LEU A 520 28.76 20.30 -17.59
CA LEU A 520 28.74 20.22 -19.06
C LEU A 520 29.78 19.20 -19.60
N GLU A 521 30.97 19.16 -19.01
CA GLU A 521 32.00 18.18 -19.36
C GLU A 521 31.62 16.75 -18.96
N SER A 522 30.99 16.55 -17.80
CA SER A 522 30.52 15.24 -17.31
C SER A 522 29.43 14.56 -18.18
N VAL A 523 28.76 15.35 -19.02
CA VAL A 523 27.79 14.87 -20.05
C VAL A 523 28.39 14.82 -21.46
N GLY A 524 29.72 14.89 -21.57
CA GLY A 524 30.46 14.72 -22.82
C GLY A 524 30.41 15.92 -23.75
N MET A 525 30.19 17.13 -23.22
CA MET A 525 30.34 18.38 -23.98
C MET A 525 31.74 18.95 -23.76
N LYS A 526 32.36 19.50 -24.81
CA LYS A 526 33.60 20.24 -24.67
C LYS A 526 33.27 21.69 -24.31
N ALA A 527 33.68 22.15 -23.13
CA ALA A 527 33.46 23.52 -22.66
C ALA A 527 34.69 24.41 -22.90
N GLU A 528 34.45 25.69 -23.16
CA GLU A 528 35.44 26.74 -23.38
C GLU A 528 34.94 28.06 -22.75
N TRP A 529 35.80 28.75 -21.99
CA TRP A 529 35.47 30.01 -21.32
C TRP A 529 36.00 31.21 -22.11
N ASP A 530 35.15 32.20 -22.36
CA ASP A 530 35.50 33.50 -22.91
C ASP A 530 35.44 34.58 -21.82
N ALA A 531 36.63 35.09 -21.45
CA ALA A 531 36.79 36.11 -20.43
C ALA A 531 36.42 37.54 -20.89
N GLU A 532 36.31 37.81 -22.20
CA GLU A 532 35.86 39.13 -22.69
C GLU A 532 34.33 39.26 -22.61
N SER A 533 33.60 38.20 -22.93
CA SER A 533 32.14 38.18 -22.86
C SER A 533 31.57 37.61 -21.55
N LEU A 534 32.43 37.06 -20.67
CA LEU A 534 32.08 36.30 -19.47
C LEU A 534 31.11 35.14 -19.78
N THR A 535 31.40 34.41 -20.85
CA THR A 535 30.54 33.33 -21.37
C THR A 535 31.25 31.98 -21.36
N LEU A 536 30.58 30.97 -20.81
CA LEU A 536 30.96 29.56 -20.93
C LEU A 536 30.20 28.93 -22.10
N SER A 537 30.91 28.55 -23.15
CA SER A 537 30.36 27.86 -24.32
C SER A 537 30.71 26.36 -24.27
N ALA A 538 29.71 25.48 -24.41
CA ALA A 538 29.92 24.04 -24.44
C ALA A 538 29.21 23.35 -25.62
N LYS A 539 29.87 22.38 -26.28
CA LYS A 539 29.36 21.74 -27.51
C LYS A 539 29.59 20.23 -27.56
N ARG A 540 28.61 19.50 -28.08
CA ARG A 540 28.69 18.10 -28.58
C ARG A 540 27.82 17.95 -29.85
N PRO A 541 27.91 16.85 -30.62
CA PRO A 541 27.05 16.66 -31.79
C PRO A 541 25.56 16.79 -31.44
N GLY A 542 24.86 17.72 -32.08
CA GLY A 542 23.44 17.99 -31.86
C GLY A 542 23.08 18.88 -30.66
N LEU A 543 24.05 19.32 -29.84
CA LEU A 543 23.81 20.18 -28.67
C LEU A 543 24.91 21.22 -28.47
N SER A 544 24.52 22.50 -28.45
CA SER A 544 25.34 23.66 -28.11
C SER A 544 24.69 24.40 -26.94
N VAL A 545 25.49 24.86 -25.99
CA VAL A 545 25.09 25.65 -24.81
C VAL A 545 26.02 26.85 -24.69
N ASP A 546 25.48 28.04 -24.47
CA ASP A 546 26.23 29.22 -24.03
C ASP A 546 25.58 29.80 -22.76
N LEU A 547 26.40 30.00 -21.72
CA LEU A 547 25.99 30.54 -20.40
C LEU A 547 26.80 31.79 -20.09
N GLN A 548 26.14 32.95 -19.96
CA GLN A 548 26.80 34.23 -19.67
C GLN A 548 26.60 34.62 -18.21
N ALA A 549 27.67 35.03 -17.53
CA ALA A 549 27.60 35.56 -16.16
C ALA A 549 26.63 36.73 -16.02
N ASP A 550 26.00 36.82 -14.86
CA ASP A 550 24.97 37.81 -14.48
C ASP A 550 23.73 37.80 -15.39
N LYS A 551 23.46 36.69 -16.10
CA LYS A 551 22.23 36.45 -16.87
C LYS A 551 21.39 35.35 -16.25
N ALA A 552 20.09 35.59 -16.18
CA ALA A 552 19.07 34.56 -15.92
C ALA A 552 18.58 33.90 -17.22
N VAL A 553 19.44 33.81 -18.25
CA VAL A 553 19.14 33.17 -19.53
C VAL A 553 20.37 32.43 -20.06
N ALA A 554 20.15 31.25 -20.61
CA ALA A 554 21.10 30.47 -21.38
C ALA A 554 20.71 30.48 -22.87
N GLN A 555 21.68 30.21 -23.76
CA GLN A 555 21.40 29.90 -25.16
C GLN A 555 21.64 28.42 -25.41
N VAL A 556 20.61 27.67 -25.77
CA VAL A 556 20.72 26.24 -26.10
C VAL A 556 20.29 26.00 -27.54
N ASN A 557 21.20 25.47 -28.36
CA ASN A 557 21.03 25.30 -29.81
C ASN A 557 20.56 26.59 -30.53
N GLY A 558 20.98 27.75 -30.02
CA GLY A 558 20.60 29.07 -30.55
C GLY A 558 19.18 29.52 -30.18
N LYS A 559 18.55 28.89 -29.18
CA LYS A 559 17.31 29.35 -28.55
C LYS A 559 17.58 29.81 -27.13
N GLU A 560 16.90 30.87 -26.71
CA GLU A 560 16.93 31.35 -25.35
C GLU A 560 16.17 30.39 -24.41
N VAL A 561 16.76 30.13 -23.25
CA VAL A 561 16.22 29.29 -22.17
C VAL A 561 16.35 30.07 -20.87
N GLU A 562 15.22 30.31 -20.20
CA GLU A 562 15.18 31.03 -18.93
C GLU A 562 15.78 30.18 -17.80
N LEU A 563 16.53 30.82 -16.90
CA LEU A 563 17.14 30.21 -15.72
C LEU A 563 16.34 30.61 -14.48
N ALA A 564 16.27 29.74 -13.47
CA ALA A 564 15.56 30.06 -12.22
C ALA A 564 16.18 31.26 -11.46
N ALA A 565 17.44 31.56 -11.71
CA ALA A 565 18.15 32.74 -11.21
C ALA A 565 19.33 33.08 -12.14
N ALA A 566 19.97 34.24 -11.93
CA ALA A 566 21.15 34.61 -12.71
C ALA A 566 22.36 33.74 -12.35
N SER A 567 23.08 33.22 -13.34
CA SER A 567 24.40 32.62 -13.09
C SER A 567 25.40 33.67 -12.61
N PHE A 568 26.32 33.31 -11.72
CA PHE A 568 27.34 34.21 -11.16
C PHE A 568 28.74 33.58 -11.23
N ILE A 569 29.78 34.37 -10.97
CA ILE A 569 31.17 33.87 -10.85
C ILE A 569 31.59 33.91 -9.38
N TRP A 570 32.14 32.81 -8.87
CA TRP A 570 32.78 32.73 -7.56
C TRP A 570 34.06 31.88 -7.67
N GLU A 571 35.15 32.38 -7.09
CA GLU A 571 36.51 31.79 -7.19
C GLU A 571 36.91 31.36 -8.62
N ASP A 572 36.70 32.26 -9.59
CA ASP A 572 36.94 32.06 -11.03
C ASP A 572 36.10 30.95 -11.72
N VAL A 573 35.08 30.42 -11.03
CA VAL A 573 34.14 29.42 -11.54
C VAL A 573 32.79 30.03 -11.86
N LEU A 574 32.25 29.76 -13.06
CA LEU A 574 30.87 30.08 -13.39
C LEU A 574 29.92 29.10 -12.69
N TYR A 575 29.12 29.62 -11.77
CA TYR A 575 28.02 28.94 -11.11
C TYR A 575 26.72 29.22 -11.85
N VAL A 576 26.06 28.14 -12.28
CA VAL A 576 24.73 28.19 -12.89
C VAL A 576 23.74 27.52 -11.94
N PRO A 577 22.48 27.97 -11.83
CA PRO A 577 21.47 27.19 -11.13
C PRO A 577 21.50 25.73 -11.58
N ALA A 578 21.44 24.76 -10.67
CA ALA A 578 21.29 23.34 -11.00
C ALA A 578 20.03 23.10 -11.86
N THR A 579 19.06 24.01 -11.74
CA THR A 579 17.88 24.11 -12.58
C THR A 579 18.18 24.40 -14.06
N PHE A 580 19.36 24.83 -14.46
CA PHE A 580 19.75 24.95 -15.88
C PHE A 580 19.85 23.59 -16.59
N LEU A 581 20.16 22.53 -15.85
CA LEU A 581 20.24 21.19 -16.43
C LEU A 581 18.86 20.79 -17.00
N LYS A 582 17.79 21.31 -16.36
CA LYS A 582 16.39 21.22 -16.78
C LYS A 582 16.18 21.73 -18.22
N GLY A 583 15.29 21.07 -18.93
CA GLY A 583 14.79 21.43 -20.25
C GLY A 583 15.67 21.11 -21.45
N ASN A 584 17.02 21.10 -21.35
CA ASN A 584 17.87 21.05 -22.56
C ASN A 584 19.23 20.34 -22.47
N VAL A 585 19.81 20.08 -21.29
CA VAL A 585 21.12 19.40 -21.17
C VAL A 585 20.99 18.05 -20.47
N VAL A 586 20.37 18.04 -19.29
CA VAL A 586 19.84 16.85 -18.62
C VAL A 586 18.52 17.26 -17.95
N ALA A 587 17.53 17.39 -18.81
CA ALA A 587 16.15 17.70 -18.49
C ALA A 587 15.64 16.78 -17.33
N LEU A 588 14.81 17.12 -16.30
CA LEU A 588 14.34 18.37 -15.62
C LEU A 588 13.76 18.14 -14.17
N LEU A 589 14.32 18.68 -13.07
CA LEU A 589 13.75 18.60 -11.70
C LEU A 589 12.55 19.53 -11.45
N ASP A 590 11.86 19.31 -10.32
CA ASP A 590 11.73 20.40 -9.34
C ASP A 590 12.29 20.03 -7.94
N VAL A 591 12.54 21.03 -7.11
CA VAL A 591 13.34 20.91 -5.88
C VAL A 591 12.49 20.41 -4.72
N THR A 592 12.81 19.24 -4.15
CA THR A 592 12.73 19.07 -2.69
C THR A 592 14.13 19.32 -2.13
N GLU A 593 14.21 20.24 -1.17
CA GLU A 593 15.48 20.67 -0.58
C GLU A 593 16.15 19.46 0.08
N TYR A 594 17.38 19.14 -0.31
CA TYR A 594 18.27 18.42 0.58
C TYR A 594 18.67 19.39 1.69
N ALA A 595 17.78 19.54 2.68
CA ALA A 595 18.25 19.79 4.03
C ALA A 595 19.10 18.56 4.41
N PRO A 596 20.38 18.73 4.80
CA PRO A 596 21.03 17.77 5.67
C PRO A 596 20.17 17.60 6.94
N VAL A 597 20.45 16.57 7.74
CA VAL A 597 20.10 16.68 9.16
C VAL A 597 21.07 17.69 9.74
N ASP A 598 20.72 18.97 9.66
CA ASP A 598 21.53 20.08 10.15
C ASP A 598 21.37 20.16 11.67
N LEU A 599 22.16 19.35 12.37
CA LEU A 599 22.20 19.33 13.83
C LEU A 599 22.63 20.68 14.43
N THR A 600 23.22 21.58 13.63
CA THR A 600 23.63 22.92 14.03
C THR A 600 22.46 23.93 13.99
N GLU A 601 21.57 23.88 13.00
CA GLU A 601 20.33 24.70 13.00
C GLU A 601 19.31 24.28 14.08
N MET A 602 19.44 23.06 14.63
CA MET A 602 18.60 22.56 15.73
C MET A 602 18.88 23.22 17.09
N GLY A 603 19.86 24.13 17.19
CA GLY A 603 20.19 24.83 18.44
C GLY A 603 20.97 23.99 19.46
N MET A 604 21.43 22.81 19.05
CA MET A 604 22.17 21.86 19.88
C MET A 604 23.57 22.36 20.29
N GLU A 605 24.15 23.35 19.61
CA GLU A 605 25.48 23.91 19.93
C GLU A 605 25.60 24.31 21.41
N GLN A 606 24.64 25.08 21.95
CA GLN A 606 24.70 25.51 23.35
C GLN A 606 24.57 24.31 24.31
N VAL A 607 23.70 23.35 23.99
CA VAL A 607 23.49 22.15 24.81
C VAL A 607 24.75 21.28 24.83
N TRP A 608 25.38 21.08 23.67
CA TRP A 608 26.65 20.35 23.55
C TRP A 608 27.83 21.09 24.19
N ASP A 609 27.95 22.41 24.04
CA ASP A 609 28.99 23.20 24.69
C ASP A 609 28.86 23.17 26.22
N ASP A 610 27.63 23.24 26.74
CA ASP A 610 27.36 23.14 28.18
C ASP A 610 27.69 21.72 28.69
N PHE A 611 27.26 20.66 27.97
CA PHE A 611 27.59 19.27 28.32
C PHE A 611 29.09 18.94 28.20
N ALA A 612 29.79 19.47 27.19
CA ALA A 612 31.22 19.26 27.02
C ALA A 612 32.04 19.96 28.13
N GLN A 613 31.66 21.19 28.49
CA GLN A 613 32.23 21.90 29.63
C GLN A 613 31.95 21.16 30.95
N TRP A 614 30.76 20.56 31.11
CA TRP A 614 30.47 19.72 32.28
C TRP A 614 31.29 18.44 32.30
N ALA A 615 31.46 17.73 31.18
CA ALA A 615 32.27 16.52 31.11
C ALA A 615 33.74 16.80 31.47
N GLU A 616 34.37 17.82 30.87
CA GLU A 616 35.75 18.22 31.19
C GLU A 616 35.89 18.69 32.64
N SER A 617 34.87 19.36 33.20
CA SER A 617 34.86 19.76 34.61
C SER A 617 34.66 18.59 35.56
N PHE A 618 33.85 17.59 35.20
CA PHE A 618 33.47 16.46 36.04
C PHE A 618 34.63 15.49 36.25
N ASP A 619 35.39 15.19 35.19
CA ASP A 619 36.58 14.32 35.25
C ASP A 619 37.72 14.91 36.11
N ASN A 620 37.75 16.24 36.25
CA ASN A 620 38.77 16.97 37.01
C ASN A 620 38.33 17.37 38.44
N ALA A 621 37.09 17.10 38.83
CA ALA A 621 36.49 17.55 40.09
C ALA A 621 36.65 16.53 41.24
N ASP A 622 36.45 17.00 42.48
CA ASP A 622 36.34 16.11 43.65
C ASP A 622 34.93 15.51 43.79
N LEU A 623 34.82 14.46 44.61
CA LEU A 623 33.57 13.68 44.75
C LEU A 623 32.38 14.51 45.26
N GLU A 624 32.62 15.58 46.04
CA GLU A 624 31.55 16.45 46.55
C GLU A 624 31.03 17.35 45.42
N THR A 625 31.95 17.91 44.64
CA THR A 625 31.65 18.71 43.43
C THR A 625 30.98 17.87 42.34
N GLN A 626 31.43 16.63 42.11
CA GLN A 626 30.81 15.69 41.16
C GLN A 626 29.34 15.39 41.52
N LEU A 627 29.01 15.29 42.82
CA LEU A 627 27.63 15.08 43.29
C LEU A 627 26.76 16.33 43.08
N GLU A 628 27.30 17.54 43.27
CA GLU A 628 26.58 18.78 42.97
C GLU A 628 26.35 18.98 41.47
N MET A 629 27.32 18.63 40.62
CA MET A 629 27.20 18.67 39.16
C MET A 629 26.17 17.66 38.65
N ALA A 630 26.18 16.42 39.16
CA ALA A 630 25.22 15.39 38.76
C ALA A 630 23.76 15.81 39.02
N ALA A 631 23.50 16.54 40.10
CA ALA A 631 22.16 17.07 40.40
C ALA A 631 21.72 18.18 39.42
N GLN A 632 22.64 19.04 38.97
CA GLN A 632 22.36 20.10 37.99
C GLN A 632 22.13 19.54 36.58
N ILE A 633 22.86 18.47 36.24
CA ILE A 633 22.68 17.68 35.01
C ILE A 633 21.31 17.00 35.02
N GLU A 634 20.90 16.36 36.13
CA GLU A 634 19.58 15.75 36.28
C GLU A 634 18.46 16.80 36.12
N GLU A 635 18.60 18.01 36.71
CA GLU A 635 17.61 19.08 36.57
C GLU A 635 17.46 19.57 35.12
N HIS A 636 18.57 19.81 34.40
CA HIS A 636 18.52 20.20 32.99
C HIS A 636 17.93 19.10 32.10
N PHE A 637 18.31 17.84 32.31
CA PHE A 637 17.80 16.73 31.51
C PHE A 637 16.28 16.57 31.65
N ASN A 638 15.74 16.69 32.87
CA ASN A 638 14.29 16.67 33.10
C ASN A 638 13.53 17.83 32.41
N ALA A 639 14.17 19.00 32.27
CA ALA A 639 13.57 20.12 31.53
C ALA A 639 13.50 19.82 30.02
N VAL A 640 14.60 19.30 29.44
CA VAL A 640 14.65 18.93 28.02
C VAL A 640 13.65 17.81 27.69
N GLU A 641 13.54 16.76 28.52
CA GLU A 641 12.52 15.71 28.33
C GLU A 641 11.09 16.30 28.32
N ALA A 642 10.79 17.28 29.18
CA ALA A 642 9.48 17.91 29.25
C ALA A 642 9.15 18.74 27.99
N ASP A 643 10.13 19.45 27.43
CA ASP A 643 9.95 20.25 26.21
C ASP A 643 9.72 19.36 24.98
N TYR A 644 10.52 18.30 24.78
CA TYR A 644 10.26 17.33 23.71
C TYR A 644 8.93 16.58 23.91
N ALA A 645 8.56 16.24 25.15
CA ALA A 645 7.26 15.63 25.43
C ALA A 645 6.07 16.54 25.06
N ALA A 646 6.25 17.87 25.04
CA ALA A 646 5.26 18.81 24.52
C ALA A 646 5.24 18.83 22.99
N ILE A 647 6.42 18.89 22.34
CA ILE A 647 6.55 18.84 20.86
C ILE A 647 5.89 17.56 20.31
N PHE A 648 6.16 16.40 20.91
CA PHE A 648 5.56 15.12 20.50
C PHE A 648 4.04 15.06 20.66
N GLN A 649 3.43 15.94 21.48
CA GLN A 649 1.98 16.04 21.63
C GLN A 649 1.35 17.02 20.62
N SER A 650 2.02 18.13 20.29
CA SER A 650 1.54 19.08 19.28
C SER A 650 1.79 18.60 17.85
N GLU A 651 2.91 17.90 17.62
CA GLU A 651 3.43 17.54 16.30
C GLU A 651 3.84 16.05 16.24
N PRO A 652 2.88 15.10 16.38
CA PRO A 652 3.17 13.67 16.45
C PRO A 652 3.76 13.05 15.16
N ASN A 653 3.86 13.84 14.08
CA ASN A 653 4.46 13.46 12.80
C ASN A 653 5.74 14.25 12.49
N ASN A 654 6.37 14.90 13.48
CA ASN A 654 7.66 15.58 13.33
C ASN A 654 8.79 14.56 13.55
N ASP A 655 9.29 13.98 12.45
CA ASP A 655 10.39 13.00 12.45
C ASP A 655 11.72 13.60 12.91
N ALA A 656 11.99 14.86 12.55
CA ALA A 656 13.18 15.59 12.95
C ALA A 656 13.28 15.69 14.48
N ALA A 657 12.21 16.11 15.17
CA ALA A 657 12.19 16.20 16.63
C ALA A 657 12.38 14.84 17.33
N TYR A 658 11.85 13.75 16.77
CA TYR A 658 12.10 12.40 17.30
C TYR A 658 13.54 11.94 17.08
N LEU A 659 14.15 12.31 15.95
CA LEU A 659 15.56 12.01 15.65
C LEU A 659 16.50 12.81 16.54
N GLU A 660 16.25 14.10 16.71
CA GLU A 660 17.05 15.02 17.53
C GLU A 660 17.15 14.53 18.98
N TYR A 661 15.98 14.23 19.59
CA TYR A 661 15.92 13.67 20.93
C TYR A 661 16.58 12.28 21.02
N ALA A 662 16.51 11.47 19.95
CA ALA A 662 17.21 10.20 19.91
C ALA A 662 18.74 10.37 19.90
N VAL A 663 19.28 11.30 19.10
CA VAL A 663 20.71 11.61 19.05
C VAL A 663 21.19 12.15 20.39
N LEU A 664 20.46 13.09 21.00
CA LEU A 664 20.76 13.62 22.33
C LEU A 664 20.87 12.51 23.39
N LEU A 665 19.89 11.59 23.43
CA LEU A 665 19.94 10.43 24.33
C LEU A 665 21.12 9.50 24.04
N GLY A 666 21.58 9.41 22.79
CA GLY A 666 22.77 8.63 22.39
C GLY A 666 24.08 9.23 22.89
N GLU A 667 24.26 10.54 22.72
CA GLU A 667 25.42 11.29 23.25
C GLU A 667 25.49 11.17 24.78
N LEU A 668 24.36 11.33 25.48
CA LEU A 668 24.30 11.18 26.94
C LEU A 668 24.58 9.73 27.38
N ALA A 669 24.08 8.74 26.63
CA ALA A 669 24.37 7.33 26.88
C ALA A 669 25.86 6.99 26.71
N GLN A 670 26.55 7.65 25.78
CA GLN A 670 27.99 7.54 25.58
C GLN A 670 28.78 8.26 26.68
N MET A 671 28.42 9.51 27.00
CA MET A 671 29.08 10.32 28.03
C MET A 671 29.02 9.69 29.43
N PHE A 672 27.89 9.09 29.81
CA PHE A 672 27.68 8.49 31.12
C PHE A 672 27.80 6.96 31.14
N GLU A 673 28.24 6.33 30.04
CA GLU A 673 28.32 4.88 29.85
C GLU A 673 27.01 4.11 30.20
N GLN A 674 25.84 4.67 29.89
CA GLN A 674 24.53 4.10 30.26
C GLN A 674 23.80 3.41 29.10
N GLU A 675 23.82 2.08 29.09
CA GLU A 675 23.05 1.25 28.14
C GLU A 675 21.52 1.47 28.18
N GLU A 676 21.00 1.95 29.32
CA GLU A 676 19.56 2.24 29.47
C GLU A 676 19.14 3.44 28.63
N LEU A 677 19.96 4.51 28.59
CA LEU A 677 19.76 5.66 27.70
C LEU A 677 19.92 5.30 26.22
N TRP A 678 20.83 4.37 25.88
CA TRP A 678 20.94 3.84 24.52
C TRP A 678 19.67 3.11 24.05
N ALA A 679 18.97 2.41 24.96
CA ALA A 679 17.71 1.76 24.65
C ALA A 679 16.57 2.78 24.44
N GLU A 680 16.54 3.87 25.20
CA GLU A 680 15.57 4.96 25.04
C GLU A 680 15.84 5.77 23.76
N SER A 681 17.10 6.09 23.48
CA SER A 681 17.60 6.66 22.22
C SER A 681 17.09 5.87 21.01
N ALA A 682 17.33 4.55 20.99
CA ALA A 682 16.88 3.68 19.90
C ALA A 682 15.34 3.60 19.80
N ALA A 683 14.61 3.74 20.92
CA ALA A 683 13.16 3.76 20.92
C ALA A 683 12.57 5.06 20.33
N MET A 684 13.27 6.20 20.46
CA MET A 684 12.88 7.48 19.84
C MET A 684 13.24 7.49 18.35
N ALA A 685 14.43 7.02 17.98
CA ALA A 685 14.83 6.86 16.58
C ALA A 685 13.86 5.93 15.81
N LYS A 686 13.34 4.89 16.47
CA LYS A 686 12.32 4.02 15.89
C LYS A 686 11.01 4.76 15.59
N LYS A 687 10.62 5.78 16.36
CA LYS A 687 9.45 6.63 16.06
C LYS A 687 9.75 7.56 14.88
N ALA A 688 10.93 8.16 14.83
CA ALA A 688 11.39 8.94 13.68
C ALA A 688 11.32 8.10 12.40
N GLY A 689 11.86 6.87 12.43
CA GLY A 689 11.82 5.89 11.33
C GLY A 689 10.44 5.49 10.85
N GLN A 690 9.45 5.45 11.76
CA GLN A 690 8.05 5.20 11.41
C GLN A 690 7.43 6.36 10.63
N ILE A 691 8.00 7.56 10.69
CA ILE A 691 7.52 8.73 9.93
C ILE A 691 8.38 8.90 8.66
N SER A 692 9.70 8.77 8.79
CA SER A 692 10.69 9.02 7.75
C SER A 692 11.80 7.97 7.77
N ALA A 693 11.90 7.22 6.68
CA ALA A 693 12.97 6.23 6.47
C ALA A 693 14.39 6.79 6.62
N ARG A 694 14.54 8.03 6.15
CA ARG A 694 15.82 8.71 6.04
C ARG A 694 16.37 9.08 7.42
N THR A 695 15.50 9.41 8.39
CA THR A 695 15.94 9.70 9.77
C THR A 695 16.36 8.45 10.54
N ALA A 696 15.67 7.31 10.38
CA ALA A 696 16.13 6.03 10.93
C ALA A 696 17.47 5.59 10.34
N THR A 697 17.63 5.71 9.01
CA THR A 697 18.90 5.39 8.35
C THR A 697 20.04 6.26 8.87
N TYR A 698 19.79 7.56 9.09
CA TYR A 698 20.78 8.49 9.65
C TYR A 698 21.16 8.11 11.08
N TYR A 699 20.17 7.86 11.95
CA TYR A 699 20.42 7.42 13.32
C TYR A 699 21.22 6.11 13.37
N HIS A 700 20.95 5.17 12.46
CA HIS A 700 21.70 3.92 12.39
C HIS A 700 23.16 4.14 11.99
N LEU A 701 23.46 5.04 11.04
CA LEU A 701 24.84 5.42 10.71
C LEU A 701 25.56 6.09 11.89
N TYR A 702 24.91 7.07 12.52
CA TYR A 702 25.37 7.74 13.74
C TYR A 702 25.70 6.73 14.86
N ALA A 703 24.76 5.87 15.25
CA ALA A 703 24.96 4.89 16.31
C ALA A 703 26.01 3.83 15.94
N ALA A 704 26.17 3.52 14.65
CA ALA A 704 27.21 2.61 14.19
C ALA A 704 28.62 3.20 14.32
N ASP A 705 28.80 4.50 14.11
CA ASP A 705 30.09 5.17 14.29
C ASP A 705 30.49 5.23 15.77
N GLN A 706 29.53 5.47 16.68
CA GLN A 706 29.81 5.53 18.12
C GLN A 706 30.02 4.15 18.77
N ARG A 707 29.37 3.09 18.27
CA ARG A 707 29.28 1.80 19.00
C ARG A 707 29.85 0.58 18.28
N LEU A 708 29.97 0.60 16.95
CA LEU A 708 30.25 -0.60 16.16
C LEU A 708 31.63 -0.55 15.50
N VAL A 709 32.23 -1.72 15.32
CA VAL A 709 33.52 -1.88 14.63
C VAL A 709 33.48 -3.06 13.66
N GLY A 710 34.31 -2.98 12.61
CA GLY A 710 34.48 -4.08 11.66
C GLY A 710 33.19 -4.49 10.94
N VAL A 711 32.89 -5.79 10.95
CA VAL A 711 31.82 -6.39 10.13
C VAL A 711 30.43 -5.87 10.53
N GLU A 712 30.18 -5.59 11.81
CA GLU A 712 28.88 -5.08 12.27
C GLU A 712 28.64 -3.64 11.77
N LYS A 713 29.66 -2.78 11.88
CA LYS A 713 29.65 -1.42 11.31
C LYS A 713 29.43 -1.46 9.80
N THR A 714 30.19 -2.31 9.09
CA THR A 714 30.06 -2.49 7.63
C THR A 714 28.66 -2.97 7.24
N GLY A 715 28.03 -3.82 8.06
CA GLY A 715 26.66 -4.29 7.86
C GLY A 715 25.60 -3.19 7.98
N VAL A 716 25.80 -2.21 8.87
CA VAL A 716 24.92 -1.02 8.95
C VAL A 716 25.16 -0.09 7.75
N TYR A 717 26.42 0.18 7.41
CA TYR A 717 26.77 1.00 6.26
C TYR A 717 26.20 0.42 4.95
N ARG A 718 26.24 -0.91 4.75
CA ARG A 718 25.59 -1.57 3.60
C ARG A 718 24.08 -1.32 3.56
N LYS A 719 23.37 -1.49 4.68
CA LYS A 719 21.92 -1.22 4.74
C LYS A 719 21.60 0.24 4.43
N ALA A 720 22.39 1.18 4.95
CA ALA A 720 22.21 2.59 4.65
C ALA A 720 22.47 2.89 3.17
N ALA A 721 23.46 2.23 2.56
CA ALA A 721 23.75 2.33 1.14
C ALA A 721 22.61 1.77 0.27
N GLU A 722 21.95 0.69 0.71
CA GLU A 722 20.77 0.10 0.07
C GLU A 722 19.51 0.99 0.23
N ALA A 723 19.33 1.64 1.38
CA ALA A 723 18.15 2.44 1.72
C ALA A 723 18.23 3.89 1.22
N ASP A 724 19.37 4.57 1.41
CA ASP A 724 19.63 5.92 0.90
C ASP A 724 21.14 6.13 0.64
N PRO A 725 21.62 5.90 -0.60
CA PRO A 725 23.03 6.07 -0.92
C PRO A 725 23.53 7.51 -0.79
N TYR A 726 22.65 8.52 -0.89
CA TYR A 726 23.03 9.93 -0.74
C TYR A 726 23.19 10.32 0.71
N LEU A 727 22.32 9.79 1.58
CA LEU A 727 22.47 9.96 3.02
C LEU A 727 23.78 9.33 3.51
N LEU A 728 24.11 8.10 3.08
CA LEU A 728 25.40 7.50 3.42
C LEU A 728 26.58 8.32 2.87
N LEU A 729 26.51 8.78 1.62
CA LEU A 729 27.60 9.55 1.03
C LEU A 729 27.81 10.88 1.77
N ASN A 730 26.74 11.58 2.12
CA ASN A 730 26.80 12.80 2.93
C ASN A 730 27.32 12.53 4.35
N HIS A 731 26.86 11.46 5.00
CA HIS A 731 27.36 11.03 6.31
C HIS A 731 28.87 10.78 6.28
N ALA A 732 29.37 10.11 5.23
CA ALA A 732 30.80 9.86 5.04
C ALA A 732 31.60 11.13 4.74
N LEU A 733 31.02 12.11 4.04
CA LEU A 733 31.60 13.43 3.81
C LEU A 733 31.70 14.27 5.09
N THR A 734 30.69 14.21 5.96
CA THR A 734 30.68 14.92 7.25
C THR A 734 31.64 14.29 8.26
N ASN A 735 31.61 12.96 8.41
CA ASN A 735 32.31 12.24 9.48
C ASN A 735 33.66 11.63 9.04
N GLY A 736 34.04 11.77 7.77
CA GLY A 736 35.29 11.22 7.22
C GLY A 736 35.31 9.70 7.00
N THR A 737 34.17 9.01 7.16
CA THR A 737 34.03 7.54 7.06
C THR A 737 33.94 7.05 5.60
N TYR A 738 34.80 7.63 4.75
CA TYR A 738 34.88 7.38 3.32
C TYR A 738 35.13 5.92 2.96
N TYR A 739 35.93 5.22 3.76
CA TYR A 739 36.33 3.85 3.49
C TYR A 739 35.17 2.88 3.68
N GLU A 740 34.48 2.94 4.83
CA GLU A 740 33.30 2.11 5.09
C GLU A 740 32.18 2.36 4.07
N ALA A 741 31.97 3.61 3.65
CA ALA A 741 31.04 3.93 2.57
C ALA A 741 31.48 3.31 1.23
N GLY A 742 32.77 3.42 0.88
CA GLY A 742 33.33 2.83 -0.34
C GLY A 742 33.25 1.30 -0.40
N ILE A 743 33.40 0.63 0.74
CA ILE A 743 33.15 -0.81 0.87
C ILE A 743 31.66 -1.12 0.65
N ALA A 744 30.77 -0.43 1.37
CA ALA A 744 29.32 -0.66 1.33
C ALA A 744 28.75 -0.48 -0.09
N PHE A 745 29.07 0.63 -0.76
CA PHE A 745 28.70 0.84 -2.16
C PHE A 745 29.28 -0.23 -3.09
N GLY A 746 30.50 -0.69 -2.80
CA GLY A 746 31.20 -1.68 -3.60
C GLY A 746 30.59 -3.08 -3.56
N GLU A 747 29.77 -3.39 -2.57
CA GLU A 747 29.08 -4.68 -2.45
C GLU A 747 27.74 -4.70 -3.20
N MET A 748 27.21 -3.53 -3.59
CA MET A 748 25.92 -3.40 -4.26
C MET A 748 26.02 -3.38 -5.79
N LYS A 749 25.09 -4.08 -6.43
CA LYS A 749 24.96 -4.09 -7.89
C LYS A 749 24.52 -2.70 -8.40
N GLY A 750 25.33 -2.10 -9.28
CA GLY A 750 25.02 -0.81 -9.92
C GLY A 750 25.60 0.41 -9.22
N MET A 751 26.12 0.30 -7.98
CA MET A 751 26.66 1.44 -7.22
C MET A 751 28.18 1.61 -7.34
N SER A 752 28.80 1.07 -8.39
CA SER A 752 30.25 1.10 -8.58
C SER A 752 30.83 2.52 -8.69
N SER A 753 30.05 3.49 -9.19
CA SER A 753 30.43 4.91 -9.22
C SER A 753 30.55 5.52 -7.82
N PHE A 754 29.61 5.21 -6.93
CA PHE A 754 29.64 5.64 -5.52
C PHE A 754 30.83 5.00 -4.80
N ALA A 755 31.06 3.70 -5.04
CA ALA A 755 32.18 2.97 -4.47
C ALA A 755 33.53 3.59 -4.87
N VAL A 756 33.73 3.85 -6.16
CA VAL A 756 34.96 4.48 -6.66
C VAL A 756 35.13 5.88 -6.08
N TYR A 757 34.06 6.69 -6.03
CA TYR A 757 34.12 8.05 -5.47
C TYR A 757 34.52 8.06 -3.99
N SER A 758 33.82 7.29 -3.15
CA SER A 758 34.15 7.20 -1.71
C SER A 758 35.53 6.59 -1.48
N LEU A 759 35.97 5.61 -2.29
CA LEU A 759 37.33 5.06 -2.18
C LEU A 759 38.40 6.05 -2.64
N LYS A 760 38.16 6.92 -3.65
CA LYS A 760 39.08 8.02 -3.99
C LYS A 760 39.23 9.01 -2.83
N LEU A 761 38.13 9.35 -2.14
CA LEU A 761 38.18 10.18 -0.93
C LEU A 761 38.94 9.50 0.22
N ALA A 762 38.69 8.21 0.47
CA ALA A 762 39.46 7.43 1.46
C ALA A 762 40.96 7.37 1.13
N ALA A 763 41.30 7.20 -0.15
CA ALA A 763 42.66 7.16 -0.66
C ALA A 763 43.43 8.50 -0.53
N ALA A 764 42.70 9.63 -0.41
CA ALA A 764 43.23 10.98 -0.26
C ALA A 764 43.22 11.50 1.18
N TYR A 765 42.18 11.18 1.96
CA TYR A 765 41.88 11.83 3.26
C TYR A 765 41.68 10.87 4.44
N GLY A 766 41.58 9.55 4.21
CA GLY A 766 41.44 8.57 5.28
C GLY A 766 42.71 8.37 6.10
N THR A 767 42.67 7.48 7.09
CA THR A 767 43.87 7.08 7.87
C THR A 767 44.93 6.42 6.98
N GLU A 768 46.19 6.35 7.43
CA GLU A 768 47.28 5.71 6.63
C GLU A 768 46.93 4.27 6.17
N LYS A 769 46.14 3.55 6.98
CA LYS A 769 45.65 2.21 6.66
C LYS A 769 44.58 2.26 5.58
N GLU A 770 43.52 3.07 5.77
CA GLU A 770 42.45 3.24 4.78
C GLU A 770 42.99 3.73 3.44
N GLN A 771 43.96 4.64 3.44
CA GLN A 771 44.59 5.13 2.22
C GLN A 771 45.28 4.02 1.41
N GLN A 772 45.88 3.03 2.08
CA GLN A 772 46.53 1.89 1.42
C GLN A 772 45.49 0.88 0.92
N GLU A 773 44.51 0.54 1.76
CA GLU A 773 43.46 -0.43 1.43
C GLU A 773 42.54 0.10 0.32
N ALA A 774 42.19 1.39 0.33
CA ALA A 774 41.39 2.03 -0.72
C ALA A 774 42.10 2.07 -2.07
N LYS A 775 43.42 2.37 -2.11
CA LYS A 775 44.22 2.33 -3.35
C LYS A 775 44.27 0.92 -3.94
N ALA A 776 44.50 -0.09 -3.10
CA ALA A 776 44.48 -1.48 -3.55
C ALA A 776 43.11 -1.89 -4.13
N LEU A 777 42.00 -1.48 -3.50
CA LEU A 777 40.65 -1.77 -4.01
C LEU A 777 40.32 -1.04 -5.32
N LEU A 778 40.75 0.21 -5.47
CA LEU A 778 40.59 0.98 -6.72
C LEU A 778 41.31 0.28 -7.90
N ASP A 779 42.56 -0.14 -7.69
CA ASP A 779 43.35 -0.86 -8.69
C ASP A 779 42.80 -2.27 -8.98
N GLU A 780 42.59 -3.11 -7.95
CA GLU A 780 42.25 -4.52 -8.12
C GLU A 780 40.80 -4.78 -8.56
N LYS A 781 39.84 -4.00 -8.06
CA LYS A 781 38.41 -4.26 -8.23
C LYS A 781 37.75 -3.40 -9.30
N TYR A 782 38.22 -2.16 -9.48
CA TYR A 782 37.60 -1.20 -10.39
C TYR A 782 38.50 -0.79 -11.57
N GLY A 783 39.80 -1.10 -11.52
CA GLY A 783 40.77 -0.68 -12.55
C GLY A 783 40.87 0.84 -12.68
N ALA A 784 40.63 1.57 -11.60
CA ALA A 784 40.55 3.02 -11.56
C ALA A 784 41.79 3.61 -10.88
N SER A 785 42.51 4.49 -11.57
CA SER A 785 43.61 5.25 -10.99
C SER A 785 43.11 6.32 -10.01
N MET A 786 44.02 6.81 -9.16
CA MET A 786 43.80 8.04 -8.37
C MET A 786 43.52 9.25 -9.27
N GLU A 787 44.28 9.38 -10.37
CA GLU A 787 43.93 10.22 -11.52
C GLU A 787 42.61 9.75 -12.14
#